data_AF-A0A1I4XQV5-F1
#
_entry.id   AF-A0A1I4XQV5-F1
#
_cell.length_a   1.000
_cell.length_b   1.000
_cell.length_c   1.000
_cell.angle_alpha   90.00
_cell.angle_beta   90.00
_cell.angle_gamma   90.00
#
_symmetry.space_group_name_H-M   'P 1'
#
loop_
_entity.id
_entity.type
_entity.pdbx_description
1 polymer ?
#
loop_
_entity_poly.entity_id
_entity_poly.type
_entity_poly.pdbx_seq_one_letter_code
_entity_poly.pdbx_strand_id
1 'polypeptide(L)'
;MKKIISLLNLLFLVTYSSAQTVSANTDENYIYSKTCLDESCIKKAEQVQYFDNLGRAKQVISIKGTPSGKDVVSHIQYDEFGRITKEYFPVPQTGTQNGAIYTDPLNNAANIFGNEKIYSEKELENSPLGRIKKITPPGNDWAAHPSSITYAANTPGEVKKYTVSTSLQNSVSTITENGTYGANQLMKSTVTNGDGNTTTEFKNSDGNIILVRKNDGTQNIDTYYAYNDFGQLAFVIPPLAVAADVSDQAIRDKLCYQYRYDGQNRLIEKKIPGKGWEYMVYDKQDRLVSTQDAAMRAKGQWLYTKYDQFSRVIMTGISLAAGSTREEEQNNAYAKGTNNETRTSSVVVNYSGMAVYYTIEAGYPQYDKVQYLLSLNYYDTYPLDSPSRPAQVLGKNTIGDTMDASLNTKNLATASYVKNIEDDNWTKSYIWYDEKSRAVGTYSVNHLGGYTKTESELDFAAVVQQTKVYHKRLSSDTEKVITQTFEYDSQNRLKKQWHQVNSQPQELMSENTYNELSQLSNKKVGNNLQSIDYTYNIRGSITKVNDPAILGSDLFGYAVSYFDPAGTSSGKYSGNIKEVSWKSAQDQILRKYSYQYDPLNRMKKGTYSEPDSSVPQNNFFNETVGYDMNGNITELQRNGKSFTGTAQLIDNLTYSYTGNRLNSVTDSSGDYAGYPDTSGTTISYDENGNMKDHIDKGILQIDYNFLDLPDYVEFDMQYKSRDQVNLMYNVNTKYLYSADGTKLKKTYTYGLGKQNLESTKITEYLNGFQYENKGTSQNDPLNLKFVPTSEGYYNFENNKYIYSYTDHLGNVRLSYSKNTNGSAEVLEENNFYPFGLKHEGYNALAGNPSYKYGYNGKELQKETGWSDYGARMYMADIARWGVVDPLAETSRRFTPYNYALNNPISFIDPDGRKAMAPMGEPGLGQDPNSGWFGSANSIDNRDRFLIENGKGGMGPATFGQTEEFKGLMTYIEQSEYFKGIHFKKIGDDITVDKNGKVKSYVRNGKPNRFFDESGMELFMNDPEGVDKTSSRRKYNVGDHVYYPIDYHEFLKAIASVPNTNKIRTLLAQGRLGNMIISPSAQFLAYSLIGYESTYGEADFSAHYLSRKLDIGNNVNQNDSSYHIRFGNTNTIYSLMDAGNFMWGGWSKFIGLLNHEVSFGVNTYEFLYNGRADTNADSRSLSNGRKFLLSK
;
A
#
# COMPACT_ATOMS: atom_id res chain seq x y z
N MET A 1 -56.06 -41.87 -43.09
CA MET A 1 -55.77 -41.38 -44.46
C MET A 1 -54.27 -41.19 -44.60
N LYS A 2 -53.69 -41.83 -45.63
CA LYS A 2 -52.51 -41.45 -46.43
C LYS A 2 -51.35 -40.69 -45.75
N LYS A 3 -50.22 -41.40 -45.69
CA LYS A 3 -48.83 -41.00 -46.00
C LYS A 3 -48.62 -39.51 -46.35
N ILE A 4 -47.85 -38.83 -45.50
CA ILE A 4 -46.73 -37.91 -45.74
C ILE A 4 -46.44 -37.28 -44.36
N ILE A 5 -45.16 -37.27 -43.95
CA ILE A 5 -44.52 -36.61 -42.79
C ILE A 5 -43.51 -37.62 -42.20
N SER A 6 -42.43 -37.83 -42.94
CA SER A 6 -41.21 -38.49 -42.44
C SER A 6 -40.01 -37.91 -43.21
N LEU A 7 -39.87 -36.59 -43.16
CA LEU A 7 -38.71 -35.86 -43.73
C LEU A 7 -38.43 -34.49 -43.07
N LEU A 8 -39.21 -34.06 -42.06
CA LEU A 8 -38.96 -32.78 -41.37
C LEU A 8 -38.22 -32.89 -40.02
N ASN A 9 -38.08 -34.09 -39.45
CA ASN A 9 -37.40 -34.28 -38.16
C ASN A 9 -35.89 -34.59 -38.29
N LEU A 10 -35.32 -34.62 -39.51
CA LEU A 10 -33.89 -34.85 -39.72
C LEU A 10 -33.08 -33.55 -39.93
N LEU A 11 -33.73 -32.38 -40.00
CA LEU A 11 -33.06 -31.08 -40.22
C LEU A 11 -32.87 -30.23 -38.95
N PHE A 12 -33.30 -30.71 -37.78
CA PHE A 12 -33.14 -30.02 -36.49
C PHE A 12 -32.14 -30.69 -35.52
N LEU A 13 -31.31 -31.61 -36.01
CA LEU A 13 -30.29 -32.31 -35.21
C LEU A 13 -28.84 -31.89 -35.52
N VAL A 14 -28.64 -30.80 -36.28
CA VAL A 14 -27.30 -30.26 -36.56
C VAL A 14 -27.27 -28.75 -36.32
N THR A 15 -27.39 -28.34 -35.06
CA THR A 15 -26.83 -27.07 -34.54
C THR A 15 -26.91 -27.11 -33.02
N TYR A 16 -25.82 -26.73 -32.35
CA TYR A 16 -25.59 -26.71 -30.89
C TYR A 16 -24.96 -27.97 -30.28
N SER A 17 -23.69 -28.16 -30.62
CA SER A 17 -22.67 -28.59 -29.65
C SER A 17 -21.29 -28.16 -30.15
N SER A 18 -21.08 -26.85 -30.26
CA SER A 18 -19.73 -26.29 -30.22
C SER A 18 -19.29 -26.22 -28.76
N ALA A 19 -19.10 -27.37 -28.12
CA ALA A 19 -18.19 -27.42 -26.98
C ALA A 19 -16.81 -27.08 -27.57
N GLN A 20 -16.22 -25.95 -27.17
CA GLN A 20 -14.81 -25.69 -27.45
C GLN A 20 -14.01 -26.76 -26.69
N THR A 21 -13.79 -27.90 -27.32
CA THR A 21 -12.80 -28.88 -26.88
C THR A 21 -11.45 -28.19 -26.98
N VAL A 22 -10.90 -27.76 -25.85
CA VAL A 22 -9.44 -27.58 -25.73
C VAL A 22 -8.84 -28.91 -26.19
N SER A 23 -7.81 -28.90 -27.03
CA SER A 23 -7.04 -30.11 -27.35
C SER A 23 -6.16 -30.54 -26.17
N ALA A 24 -6.69 -30.41 -24.94
CA ALA A 24 -6.06 -30.91 -23.74
C ALA A 24 -6.04 -32.43 -23.84
N ASN A 25 -4.90 -33.03 -23.52
CA ASN A 25 -4.76 -34.48 -23.50
C ASN A 25 -5.80 -35.06 -22.52
N THR A 26 -6.58 -36.05 -22.95
CA THR A 26 -7.63 -36.67 -22.13
C THR A 26 -7.07 -37.49 -20.96
N ASP A 27 -5.76 -37.71 -20.93
CA ASP A 27 -5.09 -38.56 -19.95
C ASP A 27 -4.58 -37.80 -18.71
N GLU A 28 -4.81 -36.47 -18.64
CA GLU A 28 -4.27 -35.61 -17.59
C GLU A 28 -5.37 -34.83 -16.86
N ASN A 29 -5.23 -34.66 -15.54
CA ASN A 29 -6.14 -33.81 -14.76
C ASN A 29 -5.80 -32.34 -14.98
N TYR A 30 -6.78 -31.50 -15.32
CA TYR A 30 -6.56 -30.07 -15.53
C TYR A 30 -7.75 -29.19 -15.11
N ILE A 31 -7.47 -27.91 -14.89
CA ILE A 31 -8.45 -26.82 -14.79
C ILE A 31 -8.20 -25.88 -15.97
N TYR A 32 -9.25 -25.56 -16.73
CA TYR A 32 -9.22 -24.56 -17.78
C TYR A 32 -10.00 -23.33 -17.34
N SER A 33 -9.41 -22.15 -17.52
CA SER A 33 -10.06 -20.87 -17.29
C SER A 33 -10.01 -20.02 -18.56
N LYS A 34 -11.10 -19.30 -18.79
CA LYS A 34 -11.28 -18.42 -19.94
C LYS A 34 -11.90 -17.11 -19.48
N THR A 35 -11.22 -16.01 -19.77
CA THR A 35 -11.68 -14.66 -19.49
C THR A 35 -11.96 -13.98 -20.82
N CYS A 36 -13.23 -13.63 -21.07
CA CYS A 36 -13.61 -12.84 -22.23
C CYS A 36 -13.14 -11.39 -22.03
N LEU A 37 -12.37 -10.86 -22.97
CA LEU A 37 -11.88 -9.48 -22.95
C LEU A 37 -12.74 -8.55 -23.81
N ASP A 38 -13.62 -9.12 -24.64
CA ASP A 38 -14.65 -8.40 -25.39
C ASP A 38 -16.01 -9.10 -25.24
N GLU A 39 -17.08 -8.41 -25.67
CA GLU A 39 -18.46 -8.91 -25.56
C GLU A 39 -18.70 -10.17 -26.41
N SER A 40 -18.03 -10.24 -27.58
CA SER A 40 -18.12 -11.41 -28.47
C SER A 40 -17.32 -12.62 -27.96
N CYS A 41 -16.47 -12.40 -26.95
CA CYS A 41 -15.48 -13.35 -26.45
C CYS A 41 -14.54 -13.90 -27.54
N ILE A 42 -14.36 -13.16 -28.63
CA ILE A 42 -13.34 -13.39 -29.66
C ILE A 42 -11.98 -12.98 -29.10
N LYS A 43 -11.91 -11.83 -28.41
CA LYS A 43 -10.76 -11.39 -27.63
C LYS A 43 -10.84 -12.04 -26.25
N LYS A 44 -9.83 -12.81 -25.87
CA LYS A 44 -9.85 -13.64 -24.67
C LYS A 44 -8.45 -13.90 -24.10
N ALA A 45 -8.40 -14.07 -22.79
CA ALA A 45 -7.26 -14.66 -22.09
C ALA A 45 -7.64 -16.08 -21.64
N GLU A 46 -6.78 -17.04 -21.90
CA GLU A 46 -7.04 -18.45 -21.66
C GLU A 46 -5.87 -19.08 -20.91
N GLN A 47 -6.18 -19.92 -19.91
CA GLN A 47 -5.18 -20.63 -19.14
C GLN A 47 -5.58 -22.08 -18.88
N VAL A 48 -4.60 -22.98 -18.90
CA VAL A 48 -4.74 -24.38 -18.46
C VAL A 48 -3.76 -24.64 -17.34
N GLN A 49 -4.23 -25.18 -16.22
CA GLN A 49 -3.40 -25.67 -15.13
C GLN A 49 -3.52 -27.20 -15.06
N TYR A 50 -2.41 -27.90 -15.26
CA TYR A 50 -2.31 -29.35 -15.18
C TYR A 50 -1.86 -29.80 -13.79
N PHE A 51 -2.39 -30.94 -13.35
CA PHE A 51 -2.10 -31.54 -12.05
C PHE A 51 -1.43 -32.90 -12.21
N ASP A 52 -0.63 -33.29 -11.23
CA ASP A 52 -0.16 -34.66 -11.10
C ASP A 52 -1.24 -35.58 -10.47
N ASN A 53 -0.92 -36.87 -10.33
CA ASN A 53 -1.83 -37.86 -9.74
C ASN A 53 -2.11 -37.66 -8.24
N LEU A 54 -1.47 -36.67 -7.60
CA LEU A 54 -1.71 -36.27 -6.22
C LEU A 54 -2.48 -34.93 -6.14
N GLY A 55 -2.95 -34.40 -7.27
CA GLY A 55 -3.70 -33.15 -7.33
C GLY A 55 -2.84 -31.89 -7.17
N ARG A 56 -1.51 -32.01 -7.31
CA ARG A 56 -0.58 -30.87 -7.22
C ARG A 56 -0.31 -30.30 -8.61
N ALA A 57 -0.25 -28.98 -8.75
CA ALA A 57 -0.05 -28.34 -10.04
C ALA A 57 1.36 -28.61 -10.58
N LYS A 58 1.48 -29.15 -11.80
CA LYS A 58 2.77 -29.45 -12.44
C LYS A 58 3.13 -28.54 -13.61
N GLN A 59 2.13 -27.92 -14.23
CA GLN A 59 2.33 -26.99 -15.35
C GLN A 59 1.16 -26.02 -15.44
N VAL A 60 1.46 -24.74 -15.69
CA VAL A 60 0.45 -23.71 -16.00
C VAL A 60 0.76 -23.15 -17.38
N ILE A 61 -0.22 -23.11 -18.26
CA ILE A 61 -0.08 -22.64 -19.64
C ILE A 61 -1.01 -21.45 -19.85
N SER A 62 -0.44 -20.28 -20.14
CA SER A 62 -1.19 -19.15 -20.68
C SER A 62 -1.23 -19.29 -22.21
N ILE A 63 -2.40 -19.62 -22.75
CA ILE A 63 -2.57 -19.90 -24.18
C ILE A 63 -2.48 -18.60 -24.97
N LYS A 64 -1.61 -18.57 -26.00
CA LYS A 64 -1.39 -17.39 -26.86
C LYS A 64 -1.13 -16.10 -26.06
N GLY A 65 -0.49 -16.23 -24.89
CA GLY A 65 -0.26 -15.13 -23.96
C GLY A 65 0.78 -14.11 -24.44
N THR A 66 1.68 -14.48 -25.36
CA THR A 66 2.73 -13.56 -25.85
C THR A 66 2.21 -12.57 -26.91
N PRO A 67 2.94 -11.47 -27.22
CA PRO A 67 2.56 -10.54 -28.28
C PRO A 67 2.42 -11.17 -29.67
N SER A 68 3.20 -12.20 -29.99
CA SER A 68 3.10 -12.93 -31.26
C SER A 68 2.10 -14.09 -31.22
N GLY A 69 1.37 -14.27 -30.11
CA GLY A 69 0.37 -15.32 -29.96
C GLY A 69 0.95 -16.71 -29.69
N LYS A 70 2.10 -16.80 -29.01
CA LYS A 70 2.68 -18.06 -28.51
C LYS A 70 2.19 -18.35 -27.09
N ASP A 71 2.26 -19.61 -26.68
CA ASP A 71 1.93 -19.97 -25.30
C ASP A 71 3.06 -19.56 -24.34
N VAL A 72 2.73 -19.28 -23.08
CA VAL A 72 3.69 -19.09 -22.00
C VAL A 72 3.48 -20.19 -20.97
N VAL A 73 4.54 -20.94 -20.65
CA VAL A 73 4.44 -22.11 -19.77
C VAL A 73 5.24 -21.89 -18.50
N SER A 74 4.56 -21.98 -17.35
CA SER A 74 5.19 -22.05 -16.04
C SER A 74 5.34 -23.52 -15.62
N HIS A 75 6.59 -23.96 -15.50
CA HIS A 75 6.91 -25.32 -15.05
C HIS A 75 7.01 -25.38 -13.52
N ILE A 76 6.37 -26.37 -12.91
CA ILE A 76 6.42 -26.61 -11.48
C ILE A 76 7.02 -27.99 -11.23
N GLN A 77 8.12 -28.02 -10.48
CA GLN A 77 8.81 -29.25 -10.11
C GLN A 77 8.77 -29.44 -8.60
N TYR A 78 8.42 -30.65 -8.18
CA TYR A 78 8.46 -31.08 -6.79
C TYR A 78 9.65 -32.00 -6.54
N ASP A 79 10.25 -31.89 -5.36
CA ASP A 79 11.19 -32.89 -4.87
C ASP A 79 10.49 -34.20 -4.43
N GLU A 80 11.27 -35.18 -3.98
CA GLU A 80 10.76 -36.49 -3.52
C GLU A 80 9.80 -36.39 -2.31
N PHE A 81 9.80 -35.26 -1.60
CA PHE A 81 8.93 -34.98 -0.46
C PHE A 81 7.74 -34.09 -0.83
N GLY A 82 7.57 -33.74 -2.11
CA GLY A 82 6.45 -32.92 -2.58
C GLY A 82 6.60 -31.42 -2.36
N ARG A 83 7.82 -30.93 -2.14
CA ARG A 83 8.12 -29.51 -1.91
C ARG A 83 8.65 -28.85 -3.17
N ILE A 84 8.39 -27.56 -3.34
CA ILE A 84 8.92 -26.77 -4.45
C ILE A 84 10.28 -26.18 -4.02
N THR A 85 11.37 -26.80 -4.48
CA THR A 85 12.74 -26.33 -4.23
C THR A 85 13.32 -25.51 -5.38
N LYS A 86 12.68 -25.53 -6.55
CA LYS A 86 13.04 -24.72 -7.71
C LYS A 86 11.81 -23.99 -8.24
N GLU A 87 11.94 -22.69 -8.43
CA GLU A 87 10.88 -21.86 -9.01
C GLU A 87 11.39 -21.28 -10.34
N TYR A 88 10.85 -21.78 -11.44
CA TYR A 88 11.26 -21.42 -12.79
C TYR A 88 10.53 -20.18 -13.29
N PHE A 89 11.22 -19.35 -14.08
CA PHE A 89 10.55 -18.32 -14.85
C PHE A 89 9.59 -18.94 -15.88
N PRO A 90 8.45 -18.28 -16.16
CA PRO A 90 7.58 -18.67 -17.26
C PRO A 90 8.34 -18.60 -18.59
N VAL A 91 8.21 -19.65 -19.40
CA VAL A 91 8.93 -19.78 -20.68
C VAL A 91 7.94 -19.60 -21.84
N PRO A 92 8.05 -18.50 -22.62
CA PRO A 92 7.43 -18.41 -23.94
C PRO A 92 7.85 -19.58 -24.82
N GLN A 93 6.89 -20.25 -25.44
CA GLN A 93 7.12 -21.41 -26.30
C GLN A 93 7.36 -20.99 -27.75
N THR A 94 7.81 -21.90 -28.61
CA THR A 94 8.05 -21.59 -30.04
C THR A 94 6.76 -21.36 -30.83
N GLY A 95 5.62 -21.79 -30.30
CA GLY A 95 4.30 -21.67 -30.92
C GLY A 95 3.19 -21.82 -29.87
N THR A 96 2.02 -22.26 -30.33
CA THR A 96 0.88 -22.59 -29.45
C THR A 96 0.47 -24.04 -29.66
N GLN A 97 0.15 -24.73 -28.57
CA GLN A 97 -0.49 -26.04 -28.59
C GLN A 97 -1.97 -25.95 -28.18
N ASN A 98 -2.52 -24.73 -28.16
CA ASN A 98 -3.90 -24.44 -27.78
C ASN A 98 -4.33 -25.12 -26.46
N GLY A 99 -3.42 -25.12 -25.48
CA GLY A 99 -3.67 -25.65 -24.14
C GLY A 99 -3.26 -27.10 -23.92
N ALA A 100 -2.74 -27.83 -24.92
CA ALA A 100 -2.15 -29.14 -24.69
C ALA A 100 -0.89 -29.04 -23.82
N ILE A 101 -0.62 -30.09 -23.03
CA ILE A 101 0.53 -30.15 -22.13
C ILE A 101 1.84 -30.24 -22.90
N TYR A 102 2.85 -29.46 -22.48
CA TYR A 102 4.20 -29.52 -23.04
C TYR A 102 5.01 -30.59 -22.31
N THR A 103 5.59 -31.55 -23.05
CA THR A 103 6.46 -32.59 -22.49
C THR A 103 7.79 -32.01 -21.97
N ASP A 104 8.38 -31.09 -22.74
CA ASP A 104 9.66 -30.44 -22.44
C ASP A 104 9.50 -28.91 -22.36
N PRO A 105 8.80 -28.38 -21.34
CA PRO A 105 8.41 -26.97 -21.27
C PRO A 105 9.61 -26.01 -21.18
N LEU A 106 10.78 -26.50 -20.78
CA LEU A 106 12.00 -25.71 -20.62
C LEU A 106 12.88 -25.66 -21.88
N ASN A 107 12.58 -26.44 -22.93
CA ASN A 107 13.45 -26.57 -24.10
C ASN A 107 13.69 -25.23 -24.83
N ASN A 108 12.69 -24.34 -24.86
CA ASN A 108 12.83 -23.03 -25.51
C ASN A 108 13.49 -21.96 -24.61
N ALA A 109 13.81 -22.26 -23.35
CA ALA A 109 14.30 -21.25 -22.43
C ALA A 109 15.61 -20.58 -22.90
N ALA A 110 16.50 -21.33 -23.55
CA ALA A 110 17.76 -20.78 -24.07
C ALA A 110 17.56 -19.71 -25.15
N ASN A 111 16.49 -19.81 -25.95
CA ASN A 111 16.17 -18.80 -26.97
C ASN A 111 15.56 -17.53 -26.38
N ILE A 112 14.94 -17.62 -25.20
CA ILE A 112 14.28 -16.48 -24.54
C ILE A 112 15.24 -15.77 -23.58
N PHE A 113 15.99 -16.55 -22.80
CA PHE A 113 16.82 -16.06 -21.70
C PHE A 113 18.33 -16.23 -21.95
N GLY A 114 18.74 -16.77 -23.10
CA GLY A 114 20.15 -17.08 -23.36
C GLY A 114 20.68 -18.20 -22.47
N ASN A 115 21.95 -18.12 -22.09
CA ASN A 115 22.61 -19.11 -21.23
C ASN A 115 22.40 -18.85 -19.73
N GLU A 116 21.37 -18.10 -19.35
CA GLU A 116 21.11 -17.69 -17.97
C GLU A 116 20.48 -18.79 -17.10
N LYS A 117 20.71 -18.74 -15.78
CA LYS A 117 19.97 -19.54 -14.80
C LYS A 117 18.53 -19.02 -14.66
N ILE A 118 17.55 -19.74 -15.19
CA ILE A 118 16.13 -19.29 -15.24
C ILE A 118 15.28 -19.62 -14.00
N TYR A 119 15.88 -20.06 -12.90
CA TYR A 119 15.13 -20.46 -11.70
C TYR A 119 15.80 -20.02 -10.41
N SER A 120 14.97 -19.71 -9.42
CA SER A 120 15.42 -19.62 -8.03
C SER A 120 15.52 -21.02 -7.43
N GLU A 121 16.45 -21.22 -6.50
CA GLU A 121 16.69 -22.53 -5.88
C GLU A 121 16.81 -22.41 -4.37
N LYS A 122 16.06 -23.23 -3.66
CA LYS A 122 15.99 -23.29 -2.20
C LYS A 122 16.69 -24.55 -1.69
N GLU A 123 17.75 -24.36 -0.91
CA GLU A 123 18.34 -25.44 -0.10
C GLU A 123 17.62 -25.45 1.25
N LEU A 124 17.09 -26.59 1.64
CA LEU A 124 16.41 -26.77 2.92
C LEU A 124 17.34 -27.41 3.95
N GLU A 125 17.15 -27.12 5.23
CA GLU A 125 17.81 -27.84 6.31
C GLU A 125 17.41 -29.32 6.29
N ASN A 126 18.36 -30.21 6.56
CA ASN A 126 18.09 -31.63 6.79
C ASN A 126 17.49 -31.84 8.20
N SER A 127 16.32 -31.25 8.44
CA SER A 127 15.58 -31.33 9.70
C SER A 127 14.09 -31.57 9.43
N PRO A 128 13.34 -32.10 10.40
CA PRO A 128 11.89 -32.26 10.26
C PRO A 128 11.12 -30.95 10.00
N LEU A 129 11.73 -29.80 10.34
CA LEU A 129 11.11 -28.49 10.13
C LEU A 129 11.23 -28.01 8.67
N GLY A 130 12.12 -28.60 7.85
CA GLY A 130 12.25 -28.29 6.43
C GLY A 130 12.47 -26.81 6.09
N ARG A 131 13.11 -26.05 6.99
CA ARG A 131 13.29 -24.60 6.85
C ARG A 131 14.30 -24.27 5.76
N ILE A 132 14.16 -23.09 5.16
CA ILE A 132 15.08 -22.62 4.13
C ILE A 132 16.42 -22.28 4.76
N LYS A 133 17.49 -22.91 4.27
CA LYS A 133 18.88 -22.65 4.67
C LYS A 133 19.59 -21.72 3.68
N LYS A 134 19.23 -21.79 2.40
CA LYS A 134 19.88 -21.01 1.34
C LYS A 134 18.90 -20.75 0.21
N ILE A 135 18.99 -19.57 -0.37
CA ILE A 135 18.28 -19.20 -1.59
C ILE A 135 19.30 -18.73 -2.62
N THR A 136 19.33 -19.39 -3.76
CA THR A 136 20.12 -18.98 -4.92
C THR A 136 19.18 -18.31 -5.93
N PRO A 137 19.32 -17.00 -6.19
CA PRO A 137 18.46 -16.30 -7.14
C PRO A 137 18.69 -16.79 -8.59
N PRO A 138 17.74 -16.52 -9.51
CA PRO A 138 17.95 -16.70 -10.94
C PRO A 138 18.95 -15.67 -11.50
N GLY A 139 19.56 -16.01 -12.62
CA GLY A 139 20.63 -15.28 -13.32
C GLY A 139 22.03 -15.76 -12.92
N ASN A 140 22.94 -15.85 -13.90
CA ASN A 140 24.28 -16.40 -13.72
C ASN A 140 25.12 -15.59 -12.74
N ASP A 141 25.06 -14.26 -12.84
CA ASP A 141 25.79 -13.35 -11.93
C ASP A 141 25.35 -13.54 -10.46
N TRP A 142 24.05 -13.74 -10.22
CA TRP A 142 23.50 -13.97 -8.88
C TRP A 142 23.66 -15.40 -8.39
N ALA A 143 23.81 -16.39 -9.28
CA ALA A 143 23.91 -17.79 -8.89
C ALA A 143 25.14 -18.07 -8.02
N ALA A 144 26.21 -17.30 -8.19
CA ALA A 144 27.41 -17.34 -7.35
C ALA A 144 27.27 -16.58 -6.01
N HIS A 145 26.18 -15.82 -5.83
CA HIS A 145 25.96 -14.92 -4.69
C HIS A 145 24.62 -15.22 -3.98
N PRO A 146 24.44 -16.44 -3.45
CA PRO A 146 23.22 -16.85 -2.78
C PRO A 146 23.04 -16.17 -1.43
N SER A 147 21.78 -15.97 -1.04
CA SER A 147 21.43 -15.58 0.33
C SER A 147 21.40 -16.82 1.23
N SER A 148 21.96 -16.74 2.44
CA SER A 148 21.95 -17.82 3.42
C SER A 148 21.15 -17.44 4.66
N ILE A 149 20.46 -18.41 5.25
CA ILE A 149 19.68 -18.24 6.47
C ILE A 149 20.21 -19.23 7.52
N THR A 150 20.46 -18.73 8.72
CA THR A 150 20.84 -19.54 9.87
C THR A 150 19.82 -19.36 10.99
N TYR A 151 19.50 -20.46 11.67
CA TYR A 151 18.56 -20.46 12.79
C TYR A 151 19.29 -20.92 14.05
N ALA A 152 19.12 -20.17 15.13
CA ALA A 152 19.70 -20.44 16.43
C ALA A 152 18.76 -19.95 17.53
N ALA A 153 19.19 -20.05 18.77
CA ALA A 153 18.60 -19.31 19.88
C ALA A 153 19.62 -18.29 20.40
N ASN A 154 19.16 -17.28 21.13
CA ASN A 154 20.05 -16.24 21.65
C ASN A 154 21.03 -16.80 22.71
N THR A 155 22.22 -16.22 22.79
CA THR A 155 23.18 -16.49 23.88
C THR A 155 22.96 -15.52 25.05
N PRO A 156 23.44 -15.84 26.28
CA PRO A 156 23.42 -14.90 27.39
C PRO A 156 24.13 -13.59 27.03
N GLY A 157 23.55 -12.45 27.41
CA GLY A 157 24.15 -11.14 27.17
C GLY A 157 23.95 -10.56 25.76
N GLU A 158 23.38 -11.31 24.82
CA GLU A 158 23.33 -10.91 23.40
C GLU A 158 22.25 -9.85 23.08
N VAL A 159 21.12 -9.91 23.80
CA VAL A 159 19.93 -9.10 23.56
C VAL A 159 19.52 -8.42 24.86
N LYS A 160 19.41 -7.09 24.85
CA LYS A 160 18.91 -6.31 25.99
C LYS A 160 17.45 -6.66 26.26
N LYS A 161 17.05 -6.66 27.52
CA LYS A 161 15.66 -6.93 27.94
C LYS A 161 15.02 -5.63 28.39
N TYR A 162 14.09 -5.12 27.58
CA TYR A 162 13.23 -4.01 27.98
C TYR A 162 11.94 -4.56 28.59
N THR A 163 11.65 -4.17 29.83
CA THR A 163 10.37 -4.45 30.49
C THR A 163 9.50 -3.21 30.37
N VAL A 164 8.26 -3.39 29.90
CA VAL A 164 7.29 -2.31 29.78
C VAL A 164 6.08 -2.61 30.62
N SER A 165 5.78 -1.74 31.58
CA SER A 165 4.58 -1.84 32.41
C SER A 165 3.60 -0.72 32.10
N THR A 166 2.34 -1.07 31.87
CA THR A 166 1.27 -0.12 31.54
C THR A 166 0.32 0.05 32.71
N SER A 167 0.09 1.30 33.12
CA SER A 167 -0.91 1.63 34.13
C SER A 167 -2.32 1.45 33.57
N LEU A 168 -3.13 0.61 34.22
CA LEU A 168 -4.54 0.42 33.87
C LEU A 168 -5.40 1.67 34.07
N GLN A 169 -4.96 2.63 34.89
CA GLN A 169 -5.75 3.84 35.20
C GLN A 169 -5.70 4.88 34.07
N ASN A 170 -4.55 5.02 33.40
CA ASN A 170 -4.34 6.09 32.41
C ASN A 170 -3.69 5.59 31.10
N SER A 171 -3.50 4.28 30.94
CA SER A 171 -2.89 3.65 29.76
C SER A 171 -1.46 4.13 29.45
N VAL A 172 -0.77 4.72 30.44
CA VAL A 172 0.62 5.17 30.29
C VAL A 172 1.56 3.98 30.49
N SER A 173 2.43 3.77 29.50
CA SER A 173 3.49 2.75 29.54
C SER A 173 4.80 3.36 30.07
N THR A 174 5.47 2.64 30.96
CA THR A 174 6.82 2.95 31.46
C THR A 174 7.77 1.86 31.01
N ILE A 175 9.00 2.22 30.64
CA ILE A 175 10.02 1.29 30.13
C ILE A 175 11.24 1.28 31.05
N THR A 176 11.81 0.11 31.28
CA THR A 176 13.06 -0.07 32.03
C THR A 176 13.94 -1.11 31.35
N GLU A 177 15.24 -0.83 31.26
CA GLU A 177 16.24 -1.82 30.84
C GLU A 177 16.53 -2.76 32.02
N ASN A 178 16.13 -4.03 31.91
CA ASN A 178 16.20 -5.04 32.95
C ASN A 178 17.22 -6.13 32.57
N GLY A 179 18.47 -5.70 32.39
CA GLY A 179 19.58 -6.57 31.98
C GLY A 179 19.40 -7.12 30.57
N THR A 180 19.77 -8.40 30.38
CA THR A 180 19.74 -9.09 29.08
C THR A 180 18.94 -10.38 29.17
N TYR A 181 18.41 -10.84 28.03
CA TYR A 181 17.82 -12.17 27.94
C TYR A 181 18.86 -13.27 28.26
N GLY A 182 18.41 -14.30 28.98
CA GLY A 182 19.20 -15.50 29.26
C GLY A 182 19.33 -16.39 28.01
N ALA A 183 20.16 -17.44 28.09
CA ALA A 183 20.32 -18.39 26.98
C ALA A 183 18.97 -19.00 26.55
N ASN A 184 18.79 -19.17 25.24
CA ASN A 184 17.68 -19.91 24.63
C ASN A 184 16.27 -19.35 24.93
N GLN A 185 16.14 -18.06 25.23
CA GLN A 185 14.85 -17.42 25.50
C GLN A 185 14.20 -16.82 24.24
N LEU A 186 15.00 -16.51 23.22
CA LEU A 186 14.57 -15.92 21.96
C LEU A 186 15.03 -16.78 20.79
N MET A 187 14.15 -16.96 19.80
CA MET A 187 14.52 -17.54 18.51
C MET A 187 15.31 -16.51 17.72
N LYS A 188 16.45 -16.93 17.16
CA LYS A 188 17.35 -16.10 16.36
C LYS A 188 17.35 -16.60 14.92
N SER A 189 17.10 -15.71 13.97
CA SER A 189 17.28 -16.00 12.55
C SER A 189 18.16 -14.93 11.91
N THR A 190 19.27 -15.35 11.29
CA THR A 190 20.20 -14.45 10.59
C THR A 190 20.16 -14.72 9.10
N VAL A 191 19.85 -13.70 8.31
CA VAL A 191 19.94 -13.71 6.85
C VAL A 191 21.21 -12.98 6.44
N THR A 192 22.06 -13.63 5.65
CA THR A 192 23.19 -13.02 4.94
C THR A 192 22.80 -12.90 3.48
N ASN A 193 22.84 -11.69 2.91
CA ASN A 193 22.52 -11.46 1.51
C ASN A 193 23.71 -11.79 0.58
N GLY A 194 23.49 -11.73 -0.74
CA GLY A 194 24.54 -11.99 -1.75
C GLY A 194 25.74 -11.04 -1.72
N ASP A 195 25.64 -9.89 -1.01
CA ASP A 195 26.74 -8.95 -0.80
C ASP A 195 27.49 -9.20 0.54
N GLY A 196 27.09 -10.22 1.30
CA GLY A 196 27.69 -10.56 2.60
C GLY A 196 27.13 -9.78 3.80
N ASN A 197 26.16 -8.88 3.59
CA ASN A 197 25.55 -8.09 4.66
C ASN A 197 24.51 -8.92 5.43
N THR A 198 24.54 -8.81 6.76
CA THR A 198 23.67 -9.61 7.65
C THR A 198 22.51 -8.81 8.23
N THR A 199 21.33 -9.42 8.30
CA THR A 199 20.20 -8.98 9.12
C THR A 199 19.79 -10.11 10.06
N THR A 200 19.73 -9.83 11.36
CA THR A 200 19.35 -10.80 12.39
C THR A 200 18.06 -10.36 13.06
N GLU A 201 17.09 -11.27 13.13
CA GLU A 201 15.86 -11.09 13.90
C GLU A 201 15.90 -11.96 15.15
N PHE A 202 15.43 -11.41 16.26
CA PHE A 202 15.18 -12.13 17.50
C PHE A 202 13.68 -12.08 17.82
N LYS A 203 13.06 -13.24 18.05
CA LYS A 203 11.63 -13.36 18.35
C LYS A 203 11.41 -14.07 19.68
N ASN A 204 10.38 -13.64 20.43
CA ASN A 204 9.96 -14.35 21.64
C ASN A 204 9.14 -15.62 21.29
N SER A 205 8.66 -16.35 22.30
CA SER A 205 7.85 -17.56 22.13
C SER A 205 6.49 -17.32 21.44
N ASP A 206 6.00 -16.08 21.44
CA ASP A 206 4.73 -15.70 20.84
C ASP A 206 4.89 -15.27 19.36
N GLY A 207 6.12 -15.28 18.84
CA GLY A 207 6.45 -14.86 17.48
C GLY A 207 6.69 -13.35 17.33
N ASN A 208 6.57 -12.57 18.41
CA ASN A 208 6.81 -11.14 18.40
C ASN A 208 8.30 -10.84 18.19
N ILE A 209 8.62 -9.93 17.26
CA ILE A 209 9.99 -9.45 17.04
C ILE A 209 10.40 -8.62 18.24
N ILE A 210 11.51 -8.96 18.88
CA ILE A 210 12.10 -8.20 20.00
C ILE A 210 13.20 -7.28 19.52
N LEU A 211 14.01 -7.75 18.56
CA LEU A 211 15.15 -7.02 18.02
C LEU A 211 15.33 -7.35 16.54
N VAL A 212 15.52 -6.31 15.73
CA VAL A 212 16.15 -6.41 14.41
C VAL A 212 17.54 -5.80 14.50
N ARG A 213 18.56 -6.59 14.20
CA ARG A 213 19.98 -6.21 14.24
C ARG A 213 20.58 -6.25 12.85
N LYS A 214 21.18 -5.14 12.42
CA LYS A 214 22.06 -5.06 11.25
C LYS A 214 23.47 -4.71 11.69
N ASN A 215 24.42 -4.70 10.77
CA ASN A 215 25.79 -4.29 11.04
C ASN A 215 26.21 -3.27 9.97
N ASP A 216 26.80 -2.15 10.38
CA ASP A 216 27.27 -1.09 9.47
C ASP A 216 28.72 -1.27 9.00
N GLY A 217 29.32 -2.43 9.30
CA GLY A 217 30.73 -2.75 9.08
C GLY A 217 31.61 -2.51 10.31
N THR A 218 31.14 -1.71 11.28
CA THR A 218 31.91 -1.33 12.48
C THR A 218 31.21 -1.82 13.76
N GLN A 219 29.88 -1.75 13.79
CA GLN A 219 29.08 -2.03 14.97
C GLN A 219 27.69 -2.57 14.61
N ASN A 220 27.00 -3.08 15.62
CA ASN A 220 25.60 -3.47 15.49
C ASN A 220 24.70 -2.23 15.48
N ILE A 221 23.69 -2.29 14.61
CA ILE A 221 22.65 -1.29 14.43
C ILE A 221 21.34 -1.95 14.80
N ASP A 222 20.94 -1.74 16.06
CA ASP A 222 19.85 -2.44 16.72
C ASP A 222 18.58 -1.60 16.71
N THR A 223 17.44 -2.21 16.38
CA THR A 223 16.11 -1.63 16.59
C THR A 223 15.29 -2.58 17.45
N TYR A 224 14.94 -2.13 18.66
CA TYR A 224 14.14 -2.93 19.59
C TYR A 224 12.66 -2.59 19.50
N TYR A 225 11.85 -3.62 19.72
CA TYR A 225 10.40 -3.56 19.78
C TYR A 225 10.00 -4.03 21.18
N ALA A 226 9.48 -3.11 21.99
CA ALA A 226 9.17 -3.36 23.38
C ALA A 226 7.64 -3.45 23.57
N TYR A 227 7.20 -4.57 24.10
CA TYR A 227 5.78 -4.88 24.32
C TYR A 227 5.43 -4.72 25.80
N ASN A 228 4.24 -4.22 26.08
CA ASN A 228 3.73 -4.10 27.43
C ASN A 228 3.20 -5.43 27.98
N ASP A 229 2.76 -5.43 29.24
CA ASP A 229 2.19 -6.57 29.96
C ASP A 229 0.93 -7.19 29.28
N PHE A 230 0.35 -6.52 28.27
CA PHE A 230 -0.78 -7.00 27.46
C PHE A 230 -0.38 -7.52 26.08
N GLY A 231 0.92 -7.58 25.76
CA GLY A 231 1.43 -8.00 24.46
C GLY A 231 1.28 -6.96 23.35
N GLN A 232 1.03 -5.69 23.69
CA GLN A 232 0.88 -4.59 22.74
C GLN A 232 2.23 -3.89 22.52
N LEU A 233 2.55 -3.52 21.28
CA LEU A 233 3.77 -2.78 20.96
C LEU A 233 3.71 -1.37 21.56
N ALA A 234 4.44 -1.12 22.64
CA ALA A 234 4.38 0.16 23.36
C ALA A 234 5.51 1.13 22.93
N PHE A 235 6.67 0.58 22.56
CA PHE A 235 7.81 1.38 22.11
C PHE A 235 8.53 0.71 20.95
N VAL A 236 8.98 1.53 20.00
CA VAL A 236 10.05 1.15 19.06
C VAL A 236 11.25 2.02 19.37
N ILE A 237 12.40 1.39 19.58
CA ILE A 237 13.64 2.02 20.05
C ILE A 237 14.66 1.95 18.92
N PRO A 238 14.85 3.03 18.15
CA PRO A 238 15.80 3.07 17.03
C PRO A 238 17.26 3.07 17.49
N PRO A 239 18.23 2.82 16.59
CA PRO A 239 19.64 2.62 16.93
C PRO A 239 20.28 3.69 17.83
N LEU A 240 20.05 4.98 17.57
CA LEU A 240 20.58 6.05 18.43
C LEU A 240 19.98 6.03 19.83
N ALA A 241 18.71 5.64 19.97
CA ALA A 241 18.07 5.51 21.28
C ALA A 241 18.63 4.31 22.05
N VAL A 242 18.96 3.20 21.37
CA VAL A 242 19.59 2.02 22.00
C VAL A 242 20.96 2.36 22.59
N ALA A 243 21.69 3.26 21.94
CA ALA A 243 22.98 3.77 22.41
C ALA A 243 22.86 4.79 23.55
N ALA A 244 21.65 5.26 23.86
CA ALA A 244 21.34 6.20 24.93
C ALA A 244 20.55 5.52 26.07
N ASP A 245 20.30 6.26 27.15
CA ASP A 245 19.45 5.77 28.25
C ASP A 245 17.96 5.99 27.93
N VAL A 246 17.28 4.94 27.48
CA VAL A 246 15.85 4.98 27.17
C VAL A 246 14.95 5.13 28.39
N SER A 247 15.48 5.04 29.62
CA SER A 247 14.73 5.34 30.84
C SER A 247 14.52 6.85 31.04
N ASP A 248 15.28 7.70 30.34
CA ASP A 248 15.06 9.15 30.27
C ASP A 248 13.91 9.49 29.30
N GLN A 249 12.92 10.22 29.79
CA GLN A 249 11.79 10.71 28.98
C GLN A 249 12.25 11.61 27.83
N ALA A 250 13.29 12.43 28.03
CA ALA A 250 13.80 13.34 27.00
C ALA A 250 14.40 12.58 25.80
N ILE A 251 15.08 11.45 26.06
CA ILE A 251 15.58 10.55 25.01
C ILE A 251 14.41 9.90 24.26
N ARG A 252 13.42 9.37 24.98
CA ARG A 252 12.23 8.76 24.36
C ARG A 252 11.48 9.73 23.46
N ASP A 253 11.29 10.97 23.92
CA ASP A 253 10.58 11.99 23.16
C ASP A 253 11.31 12.42 21.88
N LYS A 254 12.64 12.42 21.91
CA LYS A 254 13.47 12.80 20.76
C LYS A 254 13.69 11.67 19.75
N LEU A 255 13.72 10.41 20.20
CA LEU A 255 14.23 9.30 19.39
C LEU A 255 13.32 8.06 19.31
N CYS A 256 12.37 7.84 20.22
CA CYS A 256 11.54 6.63 20.24
C CYS A 256 10.13 6.86 19.69
N TYR A 257 9.58 5.83 19.05
CA TYR A 257 8.14 5.78 18.78
C TYR A 257 7.45 5.28 20.05
N GLN A 258 6.35 5.92 20.44
CA GLN A 258 5.62 5.59 21.67
C GLN A 258 4.14 5.41 21.36
N TYR A 259 3.54 4.37 21.93
CA TYR A 259 2.15 3.97 21.66
C TYR A 259 1.39 3.71 22.95
N ARG A 260 0.12 4.10 22.97
CA ARG A 260 -0.80 3.79 24.06
C ARG A 260 -2.12 3.28 23.51
N TYR A 261 -2.66 2.32 24.23
CA TYR A 261 -3.87 1.60 23.83
C TYR A 261 -4.92 1.70 24.91
N ASP A 262 -6.19 1.69 24.52
CA ASP A 262 -7.29 1.52 25.47
C ASP A 262 -7.48 0.03 25.86
N GLY A 263 -8.43 -0.22 26.77
CA GLY A 263 -8.80 -1.57 27.20
C GLY A 263 -9.40 -2.47 26.10
N GLN A 264 -9.64 -1.94 24.89
CA GLN A 264 -10.11 -2.68 23.72
C GLN A 264 -8.99 -2.94 22.71
N ASN A 265 -7.73 -2.66 23.06
CA ASN A 265 -6.55 -2.84 22.20
C ASN A 265 -6.53 -1.91 20.97
N ARG A 266 -7.20 -0.76 21.03
CA ARG A 266 -7.18 0.28 19.99
C ARG A 266 -6.14 1.34 20.34
N LEU A 267 -5.39 1.80 19.34
CA LEU A 267 -4.37 2.84 19.53
C LEU A 267 -5.05 4.18 19.78
N ILE A 268 -4.86 4.76 20.96
CA ILE A 268 -5.52 6.01 21.40
C ILE A 268 -4.56 7.20 21.49
N GLU A 269 -3.26 6.93 21.64
CA GLU A 269 -2.23 7.97 21.60
C GLU A 269 -0.99 7.41 20.93
N LYS A 270 -0.37 8.21 20.06
CA LYS A 270 0.94 7.91 19.51
C LYS A 270 1.86 9.13 19.54
N LYS A 271 3.16 8.87 19.58
CA LYS A 271 4.21 9.89 19.49
C LYS A 271 5.30 9.41 18.55
N ILE A 272 5.56 10.21 17.53
CA ILE A 272 6.65 10.01 16.57
C ILE A 272 7.88 10.76 17.10
N PRO A 273 9.12 10.24 16.94
CA PRO A 273 10.33 10.91 17.41
C PRO A 273 10.43 12.38 16.95
N GLY A 274 10.58 13.32 17.88
CA GLY A 274 10.71 14.75 17.56
C GLY A 274 9.39 15.49 17.28
N LYS A 275 8.25 14.78 17.37
CA LYS A 275 6.88 15.31 17.27
C LYS A 275 6.15 15.17 18.61
N GLY A 276 5.19 16.04 18.90
CA GLY A 276 4.30 15.93 20.06
C GLY A 276 3.34 14.75 19.97
N TRP A 277 2.52 14.55 21.02
CA TRP A 277 1.52 13.47 21.03
C TRP A 277 0.37 13.75 20.06
N GLU A 278 -0.02 12.70 19.35
CA GLU A 278 -1.24 12.61 18.56
C GLU A 278 -2.25 11.76 19.31
N TYR A 279 -3.49 12.23 19.35
CA TYR A 279 -4.60 11.63 20.06
C TYR A 279 -5.65 11.12 19.09
N MET A 280 -6.25 9.97 19.43
CA MET A 280 -7.31 9.33 18.68
C MET A 280 -8.52 9.09 19.57
N VAL A 281 -9.71 9.30 19.00
CA VAL A 281 -11.01 9.06 19.65
C VAL A 281 -11.86 8.18 18.76
N TYR A 282 -12.45 7.14 19.35
CA TYR A 282 -13.28 6.18 18.63
C TYR A 282 -14.74 6.26 19.07
N ASP A 283 -15.67 5.91 18.19
CA ASP A 283 -17.06 5.69 18.59
C ASP A 283 -17.30 4.25 19.10
N LYS A 284 -18.56 3.94 19.48
CA LYS A 284 -18.96 2.60 19.95
C LYS A 284 -19.00 1.55 18.83
N GLN A 285 -18.73 1.92 17.59
CA GLN A 285 -18.58 1.02 16.45
C GLN A 285 -17.11 0.82 16.07
N ASP A 286 -16.17 1.22 16.94
CA ASP A 286 -14.72 1.10 16.75
C ASP A 286 -14.18 1.89 15.55
N ARG A 287 -14.89 2.94 15.13
CA ARG A 287 -14.43 3.84 14.06
C ARG A 287 -13.72 5.04 14.65
N LEU A 288 -12.63 5.45 14.02
CA LEU A 288 -11.89 6.67 14.38
C LEU A 288 -12.72 7.90 13.99
N VAL A 289 -13.23 8.64 14.98
CA VAL A 289 -14.13 9.78 14.73
C VAL A 289 -13.48 11.13 15.00
N SER A 290 -12.34 11.15 15.69
CA SER A 290 -11.59 12.38 15.91
C SER A 290 -10.11 12.12 16.18
N THR A 291 -9.27 13.04 15.69
CA THR A 291 -7.83 13.06 15.91
C THR A 291 -7.33 14.46 16.24
N GLN A 292 -6.29 14.55 17.05
CA GLN A 292 -5.66 15.82 17.40
C GLN A 292 -4.16 15.64 17.58
N ASP A 293 -3.37 16.40 16.83
CA ASP A 293 -1.93 16.50 16.99
C ASP A 293 -1.56 17.64 17.96
N ALA A 294 -0.27 17.91 18.10
CA ALA A 294 0.21 18.91 19.04
C ALA A 294 -0.11 20.35 18.61
N ALA A 295 -0.01 20.67 17.32
CA ALA A 295 -0.32 21.99 16.81
C ALA A 295 -1.83 22.33 16.89
N MET A 296 -2.71 21.39 16.53
CA MET A 296 -4.16 21.53 16.68
C MET A 296 -4.56 21.63 18.15
N ARG A 297 -3.92 20.87 19.04
CA ARG A 297 -4.17 20.94 20.49
C ARG A 297 -3.87 22.32 21.05
N ALA A 298 -2.77 22.95 20.64
CA ALA A 298 -2.44 24.32 21.03
C ALA A 298 -3.51 25.34 20.60
N LYS A 299 -4.29 25.03 19.56
CA LYS A 299 -5.42 25.83 19.05
C LYS A 299 -6.78 25.39 19.60
N GLY A 300 -6.85 24.34 20.44
CA GLY A 300 -8.11 23.77 20.93
C GLY A 300 -8.95 23.09 19.85
N GLN A 301 -8.31 22.60 18.79
CA GLN A 301 -8.93 22.06 17.59
C GLN A 301 -8.81 20.53 17.55
N TRP A 302 -9.81 19.88 16.95
CA TRP A 302 -9.81 18.46 16.64
C TRP A 302 -10.25 18.24 15.20
N LEU A 303 -9.55 17.40 14.46
CA LEU A 303 -9.99 16.90 13.16
C LEU A 303 -10.99 15.77 13.38
N TYR A 304 -12.23 15.94 12.93
CA TYR A 304 -13.28 14.93 13.08
C TYR A 304 -13.66 14.29 11.75
N THR A 305 -14.21 13.08 11.84
CA THR A 305 -14.79 12.34 10.73
C THR A 305 -16.18 11.82 11.12
N LYS A 306 -17.18 12.05 10.28
CA LYS A 306 -18.51 11.44 10.41
C LYS A 306 -18.75 10.40 9.34
N TYR A 307 -19.53 9.40 9.71
CA TYR A 307 -19.81 8.23 8.91
C TYR A 307 -21.31 8.03 8.72
N ASP A 308 -21.67 7.39 7.61
CA ASP A 308 -23.00 6.82 7.46
C ASP A 308 -23.12 5.43 8.11
N GLN A 309 -24.31 4.84 7.99
CA GLN A 309 -24.62 3.50 8.51
C GLN A 309 -23.76 2.36 7.92
N PHE A 310 -23.08 2.59 6.79
CA PHE A 310 -22.19 1.62 6.14
C PHE A 310 -20.71 1.90 6.46
N SER A 311 -20.43 2.82 7.39
CA SER A 311 -19.09 3.25 7.75
C SER A 311 -18.32 3.93 6.60
N ARG A 312 -19.06 4.52 5.64
CA ARG A 312 -18.46 5.37 4.61
C ARG A 312 -18.28 6.79 5.17
N VAL A 313 -17.14 7.41 4.89
CA VAL A 313 -16.88 8.80 5.31
C VAL A 313 -17.79 9.73 4.53
N ILE A 314 -18.64 10.48 5.24
CA ILE A 314 -19.55 11.46 4.64
C ILE A 314 -19.13 12.91 4.88
N MET A 315 -18.33 13.15 5.92
CA MET A 315 -17.99 14.50 6.35
C MET A 315 -16.70 14.49 7.15
N THR A 316 -15.81 15.44 6.85
CA THR A 316 -14.65 15.75 7.70
C THR A 316 -14.63 17.23 8.03
N GLY A 317 -14.00 17.60 9.14
CA GLY A 317 -13.87 19.00 9.51
C GLY A 317 -13.01 19.22 10.76
N ILE A 318 -12.85 20.48 11.12
CA ILE A 318 -12.24 20.91 12.38
C ILE A 318 -13.34 21.32 13.35
N SER A 319 -13.36 20.72 14.52
CA SER A 319 -14.20 21.14 15.65
C SER A 319 -13.40 21.90 16.69
N LEU A 320 -14.01 22.92 17.28
CA LEU A 320 -13.50 23.60 18.47
C LEU A 320 -13.98 22.87 19.71
N ALA A 321 -13.03 22.36 20.48
CA ALA A 321 -13.26 21.82 21.81
C ALA A 321 -12.14 22.32 22.72
N ALA A 322 -12.03 23.64 22.83
CA ALA A 322 -10.95 24.31 23.55
C ALA A 322 -10.83 23.79 24.99
N GLY A 323 -9.65 23.26 25.33
CA GLY A 323 -9.35 22.72 26.66
C GLY A 323 -9.89 21.31 26.94
N SER A 324 -10.64 20.69 26.02
CA SER A 324 -11.08 19.29 26.19
C SER A 324 -9.90 18.33 26.16
N THR A 325 -9.90 17.38 27.08
CA THR A 325 -8.97 16.25 27.07
C THR A 325 -9.43 15.17 26.10
N ARG A 326 -8.51 14.31 25.66
CA ARG A 326 -8.83 13.13 24.84
C ARG A 326 -9.87 12.23 25.50
N GLU A 327 -9.80 12.06 26.82
CA GLU A 327 -10.75 11.24 27.58
C GLU A 327 -12.17 11.84 27.60
N GLU A 328 -12.29 13.17 27.75
CA GLU A 328 -13.59 13.86 27.67
C GLU A 328 -14.19 13.71 26.27
N GLU A 329 -13.40 13.88 25.22
CA GLU A 329 -13.86 13.69 23.84
C GLU A 329 -14.23 12.23 23.56
N GLN A 330 -13.50 11.26 24.13
CA GLN A 330 -13.85 9.84 24.08
C GLN A 330 -15.19 9.54 24.75
N ASN A 331 -15.46 10.15 25.90
CA ASN A 331 -16.75 10.04 26.60
C ASN A 331 -17.89 10.69 25.79
N ASN A 332 -17.62 11.85 25.17
CA ASN A 332 -18.57 12.55 24.30
C ASN A 332 -18.95 11.71 23.08
N ALA A 333 -17.99 11.06 22.41
CA ALA A 333 -18.25 10.16 21.29
C ALA A 333 -19.09 8.95 21.72
N TYR A 334 -18.76 8.34 22.87
CA TYR A 334 -19.49 7.19 23.41
C TYR A 334 -20.93 7.50 23.84
N ALA A 335 -21.21 8.73 24.23
CA ALA A 335 -22.55 9.18 24.56
C ALA A 335 -23.52 9.15 23.35
N LYS A 336 -23.01 9.13 22.11
CA LYS A 336 -23.84 9.20 20.89
C LYS A 336 -24.41 7.88 20.38
N GLY A 337 -24.10 6.74 21.01
CA GLY A 337 -24.65 5.45 20.63
C GLY A 337 -24.12 4.97 19.27
N THR A 338 -24.97 4.89 18.25
CA THR A 338 -24.58 4.44 16.89
C THR A 338 -23.72 5.45 16.15
N ASN A 339 -23.88 6.75 16.40
CA ASN A 339 -23.09 7.80 15.76
C ASN A 339 -23.08 7.71 14.21
N ASN A 340 -24.19 7.26 13.61
CA ASN A 340 -24.37 7.16 12.17
C ASN A 340 -25.25 8.29 11.67
N GLU A 341 -24.83 8.88 10.57
CA GLU A 341 -25.58 9.92 9.90
C GLU A 341 -26.33 9.37 8.69
N THR A 342 -27.50 9.93 8.41
CA THR A 342 -28.35 9.54 7.29
C THR A 342 -28.63 10.71 6.38
N ARG A 343 -28.82 10.42 5.09
CA ARG A 343 -29.10 11.41 4.05
C ARG A 343 -30.46 12.08 4.29
N THR A 344 -30.52 13.41 4.15
CA THR A 344 -31.77 14.18 4.22
C THR A 344 -32.07 14.89 2.89
N SER A 345 -33.34 15.25 2.66
CA SER A 345 -33.78 16.04 1.50
C SER A 345 -33.79 17.55 1.76
N SER A 346 -33.75 17.97 3.03
CA SER A 346 -33.65 19.35 3.46
C SER A 346 -32.26 19.66 4.03
N VAL A 347 -31.83 20.91 3.90
CA VAL A 347 -30.63 21.41 4.57
C VAL A 347 -30.82 21.30 6.08
N VAL A 348 -29.89 20.65 6.76
CA VAL A 348 -29.90 20.49 8.22
C VAL A 348 -29.10 21.62 8.87
N VAL A 349 -27.87 21.84 8.40
CA VAL A 349 -26.99 22.92 8.85
C VAL A 349 -26.28 23.55 7.65
N ASN A 350 -25.93 24.82 7.78
CA ASN A 350 -25.07 25.52 6.83
C ASN A 350 -23.76 25.93 7.52
N TYR A 351 -22.62 25.48 6.99
CA TYR A 351 -21.29 25.88 7.44
C TYR A 351 -20.64 26.79 6.41
N SER A 352 -20.48 28.08 6.74
CA SER A 352 -19.81 29.06 5.88
C SER A 352 -20.34 29.07 4.43
N GLY A 353 -21.66 29.00 4.25
CA GLY A 353 -22.31 28.95 2.94
C GLY A 353 -22.54 27.54 2.38
N MET A 354 -21.91 26.49 2.96
CA MET A 354 -22.08 25.11 2.51
C MET A 354 -23.26 24.42 3.21
N ALA A 355 -24.27 24.05 2.43
CA ALA A 355 -25.44 23.30 2.91
C ALA A 355 -25.10 21.82 3.13
N VAL A 356 -25.36 21.32 4.34
CA VAL A 356 -25.22 19.91 4.70
C VAL A 356 -26.59 19.24 4.72
N TYR A 357 -26.74 18.12 4.02
CA TYR A 357 -27.98 17.33 4.00
C TYR A 357 -27.77 15.93 4.61
N TYR A 358 -27.30 15.93 5.85
CA TYR A 358 -27.13 14.75 6.68
C TYR A 358 -27.62 15.05 8.10
N THR A 359 -28.08 14.05 8.84
CA THR A 359 -28.67 14.16 10.20
C THR A 359 -27.69 14.53 11.32
N ILE A 360 -26.76 15.45 11.09
CA ILE A 360 -25.57 15.69 11.91
C ILE A 360 -25.79 16.32 13.29
N GLU A 361 -27.01 16.73 13.61
CA GLU A 361 -27.33 17.46 14.84
C GLU A 361 -27.07 16.64 16.11
N ALA A 362 -27.35 15.33 16.04
CA ALA A 362 -27.27 14.43 17.18
C ALA A 362 -25.90 13.72 17.32
N GLY A 363 -25.15 13.56 16.23
CA GLY A 363 -23.89 12.83 16.21
C GLY A 363 -22.73 13.54 16.91
N TYR A 364 -21.58 12.87 16.97
CA TYR A 364 -20.31 13.40 17.46
C TYR A 364 -19.42 13.87 16.29
N PRO A 365 -18.66 14.96 16.44
CA PRO A 365 -18.93 16.04 17.40
C PRO A 365 -20.31 16.65 17.12
N GLN A 366 -20.87 17.33 18.12
CA GLN A 366 -22.11 18.09 17.91
C GLN A 366 -21.88 19.20 16.90
N TYR A 367 -22.90 19.48 16.10
CA TYR A 367 -22.80 20.38 14.95
C TYR A 367 -22.37 21.82 15.34
N ASP A 368 -22.73 22.29 16.53
CA ASP A 368 -22.39 23.60 17.08
C ASP A 368 -20.91 23.74 17.47
N LYS A 369 -20.20 22.61 17.66
CA LYS A 369 -18.76 22.58 17.89
C LYS A 369 -17.95 22.58 16.59
N VAL A 370 -18.57 22.33 15.44
CA VAL A 370 -17.87 22.31 14.16
C VAL A 370 -17.54 23.75 13.76
N GLN A 371 -16.24 24.06 13.70
CA GLN A 371 -15.75 25.37 13.30
C GLN A 371 -15.59 25.46 11.79
N TYR A 372 -14.95 24.46 11.19
CA TYR A 372 -14.70 24.40 9.76
C TYR A 372 -15.10 23.04 9.21
N LEU A 373 -15.93 23.05 8.19
CA LEU A 373 -16.15 21.88 7.35
C LEU A 373 -15.00 21.77 6.36
N LEU A 374 -14.44 20.57 6.16
CA LEU A 374 -13.31 20.35 5.24
C LEU A 374 -13.72 19.55 4.00
N SER A 375 -14.56 18.54 4.17
CA SER A 375 -15.11 17.78 3.03
C SER A 375 -16.52 17.25 3.30
N LEU A 376 -17.27 17.03 2.21
CA LEU A 376 -18.54 16.33 2.19
C LEU A 376 -18.56 15.30 1.07
N ASN A 377 -18.95 14.06 1.38
CA ASN A 377 -19.11 13.00 0.41
C ASN A 377 -20.56 12.55 0.36
N TYR A 378 -21.03 12.26 -0.84
CA TYR A 378 -22.38 11.84 -1.15
C TYR A 378 -22.34 10.47 -1.78
N TYR A 379 -23.27 9.63 -1.35
CA TYR A 379 -23.45 8.30 -1.86
C TYR A 379 -24.92 8.07 -2.15
N ASP A 380 -25.19 7.09 -3.01
CA ASP A 380 -26.52 6.61 -3.36
C ASP A 380 -27.32 7.63 -4.20
N THR A 381 -27.49 8.87 -3.75
CA THR A 381 -28.19 9.95 -4.47
C THR A 381 -27.31 11.17 -4.70
N TYR A 382 -27.61 11.93 -5.75
CA TYR A 382 -26.90 13.17 -6.03
C TYR A 382 -27.45 14.32 -5.14
N PRO A 383 -26.60 15.25 -4.69
CA PRO A 383 -27.07 16.45 -3.99
C PRO A 383 -27.89 17.37 -4.91
N LEU A 384 -28.79 18.18 -4.34
CA LEU A 384 -29.75 19.01 -5.09
C LEU A 384 -29.10 20.03 -6.04
N ASP A 385 -27.89 20.49 -5.72
CA ASP A 385 -27.11 21.44 -6.51
C ASP A 385 -26.23 20.76 -7.57
N SER A 386 -26.42 19.46 -7.82
CA SER A 386 -25.67 18.73 -8.84
C SER A 386 -25.97 19.22 -10.24
N PRO A 387 -24.97 19.25 -11.14
CA PRO A 387 -25.20 19.47 -12.55
C PRO A 387 -26.10 18.36 -13.11
N SER A 388 -26.86 18.69 -14.17
CA SER A 388 -27.72 17.72 -14.84
C SER A 388 -26.91 16.52 -15.29
N ARG A 389 -27.30 15.33 -14.83
CA ARG A 389 -26.71 14.06 -15.27
C ARG A 389 -26.80 13.95 -16.80
N PRO A 390 -25.69 13.69 -17.51
CA PRO A 390 -25.72 13.48 -18.95
C PRO A 390 -26.43 12.16 -19.27
N ALA A 391 -27.39 12.16 -20.20
CA ALA A 391 -28.10 10.94 -20.58
C ALA A 391 -27.16 9.85 -21.12
N GLN A 392 -26.10 10.28 -21.82
CA GLN A 392 -25.05 9.42 -22.34
C GLN A 392 -23.67 10.06 -22.16
N VAL A 393 -22.66 9.23 -21.96
CA VAL A 393 -21.25 9.62 -22.02
C VAL A 393 -20.59 8.83 -23.15
N LEU A 394 -20.04 9.53 -24.14
CA LEU A 394 -19.42 8.94 -25.35
C LEU A 394 -20.28 7.81 -25.99
N GLY A 395 -21.60 8.02 -26.05
CA GLY A 395 -22.56 7.08 -26.67
C GLY A 395 -23.03 5.92 -25.77
N LYS A 396 -22.59 5.84 -24.51
CA LYS A 396 -23.07 4.86 -23.52
C LYS A 396 -24.04 5.52 -22.54
N ASN A 397 -25.17 4.87 -22.27
CA ASN A 397 -26.18 5.35 -21.32
C ASN A 397 -25.61 5.45 -19.90
N THR A 398 -26.08 6.44 -19.15
CA THR A 398 -25.77 6.57 -17.71
C THR A 398 -26.95 6.18 -16.82
N ILE A 399 -26.65 5.63 -15.65
CA ILE A 399 -27.65 5.27 -14.64
C ILE A 399 -28.01 6.45 -13.74
N GLY A 400 -29.20 6.41 -13.12
CA GLY A 400 -29.76 7.51 -12.34
C GLY A 400 -29.80 7.20 -10.85
N ASP A 401 -30.23 8.15 -10.02
CA ASP A 401 -30.33 8.00 -8.57
C ASP A 401 -31.75 7.74 -8.06
N THR A 402 -32.67 7.36 -8.94
CA THR A 402 -33.99 6.88 -8.53
C THR A 402 -33.86 5.50 -7.89
N MET A 403 -33.88 5.45 -6.55
CA MET A 403 -33.57 4.25 -5.76
C MET A 403 -34.48 3.04 -6.02
N ASP A 404 -35.68 3.25 -6.56
CA ASP A 404 -36.61 2.17 -6.92
C ASP A 404 -36.44 1.68 -8.38
N ALA A 405 -35.57 2.31 -9.18
CA ALA A 405 -35.25 1.84 -10.52
C ALA A 405 -34.39 0.56 -10.47
N SER A 406 -34.48 -0.30 -11.50
CA SER A 406 -33.72 -1.56 -11.58
C SER A 406 -32.20 -1.34 -11.66
N LEU A 407 -31.77 -0.26 -12.31
CA LEU A 407 -30.39 0.21 -12.35
C LEU A 407 -30.34 1.61 -11.74
N ASN A 408 -29.57 1.76 -10.68
CA ASN A 408 -29.45 3.02 -9.96
C ASN A 408 -28.08 3.13 -9.26
N THR A 409 -27.80 4.31 -8.71
CA THR A 409 -26.53 4.63 -8.04
C THR A 409 -26.43 4.14 -6.60
N LYS A 410 -27.31 3.24 -6.13
CA LYS A 410 -27.25 2.69 -4.77
C LYS A 410 -25.89 2.04 -4.51
N ASN A 411 -25.33 2.37 -3.35
CA ASN A 411 -23.99 2.02 -2.88
C ASN A 411 -22.82 2.65 -3.64
N LEU A 412 -23.07 3.56 -4.60
CA LEU A 412 -22.02 4.26 -5.35
C LEU A 412 -21.77 5.67 -4.79
N ALA A 413 -20.53 6.15 -4.88
CA ALA A 413 -20.18 7.54 -4.58
C ALA A 413 -20.69 8.45 -5.70
N THR A 414 -21.48 9.46 -5.37
CA THR A 414 -22.14 10.33 -6.36
C THR A 414 -21.49 11.70 -6.45
N ALA A 415 -21.03 12.25 -5.32
CA ALA A 415 -20.33 13.53 -5.28
C ALA A 415 -19.32 13.62 -4.13
N SER A 416 -18.30 14.45 -4.30
CA SER A 416 -17.34 14.82 -3.26
C SER A 416 -17.02 16.30 -3.34
N TYR A 417 -17.20 17.01 -2.23
CA TYR A 417 -16.92 18.43 -2.10
C TYR A 417 -15.74 18.60 -1.15
N VAL A 418 -14.71 19.31 -1.61
CA VAL A 418 -13.48 19.55 -0.85
C VAL A 418 -13.24 21.04 -0.74
N LYS A 419 -13.04 21.51 0.49
CA LYS A 419 -12.80 22.92 0.79
C LYS A 419 -11.32 23.26 0.59
N ASN A 420 -11.05 24.50 0.22
CA ASN A 420 -9.74 25.12 0.32
C ASN A 420 -9.45 25.48 1.79
N ILE A 421 -8.23 25.25 2.24
CA ILE A 421 -7.87 25.45 3.63
C ILE A 421 -7.72 26.95 3.95
N GLU A 422 -7.07 27.72 3.06
CA GLU A 422 -6.66 29.09 3.35
C GLU A 422 -7.64 30.20 2.90
N ASP A 423 -8.63 29.89 2.05
CA ASP A 423 -9.55 30.92 1.49
C ASP A 423 -11.05 30.56 1.47
N ASP A 424 -11.43 29.44 2.09
CA ASP A 424 -12.80 28.94 2.22
C ASP A 424 -13.58 28.61 0.93
N ASN A 425 -12.95 28.70 -0.25
CA ASN A 425 -13.57 28.28 -1.51
C ASN A 425 -13.68 26.76 -1.63
N TRP A 426 -14.42 26.26 -2.61
CA TRP A 426 -14.74 24.82 -2.73
C TRP A 426 -14.53 24.28 -4.13
N THR A 427 -14.01 23.06 -4.19
CA THR A 427 -14.07 22.21 -5.38
C THR A 427 -15.19 21.18 -5.21
N LYS A 428 -16.09 21.09 -6.19
CA LYS A 428 -17.25 20.18 -6.16
C LYS A 428 -17.17 19.19 -7.31
N SER A 429 -16.99 17.91 -6.98
CA SER A 429 -16.82 16.83 -7.95
C SER A 429 -18.03 15.90 -7.95
N TYR A 430 -18.46 15.48 -9.14
CA TYR A 430 -19.58 14.58 -9.38
C TYR A 430 -19.12 13.41 -10.26
N ILE A 431 -19.67 12.22 -10.04
CA ILE A 431 -19.28 10.99 -10.72
C ILE A 431 -20.49 10.40 -11.45
N TRP A 432 -20.32 10.04 -12.72
CA TRP A 432 -21.35 9.43 -13.57
C TRP A 432 -20.99 7.99 -13.91
N TYR A 433 -21.98 7.12 -13.84
CA TYR A 433 -21.81 5.67 -14.01
C TYR A 433 -22.58 5.16 -15.22
N ASP A 434 -22.02 4.15 -15.89
CA ASP A 434 -22.73 3.41 -16.93
C ASP A 434 -23.68 2.35 -16.34
N GLU A 435 -24.39 1.62 -17.21
CA GLU A 435 -25.33 0.54 -16.84
C GLU A 435 -24.66 -0.65 -16.12
N LYS A 436 -23.31 -0.72 -16.09
CA LYS A 436 -22.53 -1.70 -15.33
C LYS A 436 -21.96 -1.12 -14.02
N SER A 437 -22.43 0.06 -13.60
CA SER A 437 -21.97 0.76 -12.41
C SER A 437 -20.48 1.12 -12.44
N ARG A 438 -19.87 1.23 -13.63
CA ARG A 438 -18.49 1.69 -13.81
C ARG A 438 -18.51 3.19 -14.01
N ALA A 439 -17.61 3.93 -13.38
CA ALA A 439 -17.61 5.36 -13.64
C ALA A 439 -16.98 5.68 -15.00
N VAL A 440 -17.77 6.40 -15.78
CA VAL A 440 -17.45 6.78 -17.16
C VAL A 440 -17.37 8.29 -17.31
N GLY A 441 -17.78 9.06 -16.29
CA GLY A 441 -17.66 10.50 -16.32
C GLY A 441 -17.38 11.10 -14.95
N THR A 442 -16.66 12.20 -14.93
CA THR A 442 -16.53 13.09 -13.78
C THR A 442 -16.79 14.53 -14.20
N TYR A 443 -17.35 15.33 -13.30
CA TYR A 443 -17.52 16.76 -13.50
C TYR A 443 -17.08 17.46 -12.21
N SER A 444 -16.04 18.28 -12.28
CA SER A 444 -15.46 18.96 -11.12
C SER A 444 -15.51 20.46 -11.33
N VAL A 445 -16.35 21.15 -10.56
CA VAL A 445 -16.37 22.62 -10.50
C VAL A 445 -15.20 23.05 -9.62
N ASN A 446 -14.28 23.83 -10.18
CA ASN A 446 -13.09 24.28 -9.45
C ASN A 446 -13.43 25.46 -8.51
N HIS A 447 -12.50 25.77 -7.60
CA HIS A 447 -12.63 26.84 -6.62
C HIS A 447 -12.76 28.27 -7.20
N LEU A 448 -12.57 28.46 -8.52
CA LEU A 448 -12.71 29.73 -9.23
C LEU A 448 -14.03 29.83 -10.01
N GLY A 449 -14.88 28.79 -9.97
CA GLY A 449 -16.18 28.73 -10.65
C GLY A 449 -16.14 28.21 -12.10
N GLY A 450 -14.97 27.81 -12.62
CA GLY A 450 -14.88 27.02 -13.85
C GLY A 450 -15.05 25.52 -13.58
N TYR A 451 -14.67 24.66 -14.52
CA TYR A 451 -14.77 23.21 -14.34
C TYR A 451 -13.71 22.42 -15.08
N THR A 452 -13.50 21.19 -14.63
CA THR A 452 -12.88 20.11 -15.40
C THR A 452 -13.83 18.94 -15.44
N LYS A 453 -14.16 18.47 -16.65
CA LYS A 453 -15.04 17.33 -16.89
C LYS A 453 -14.26 16.27 -17.63
N THR A 454 -14.21 15.05 -17.12
CA THR A 454 -13.58 13.92 -17.81
C THR A 454 -14.64 12.91 -18.21
N GLU A 455 -14.58 12.43 -19.44
CA GLU A 455 -15.42 11.36 -19.96
C GLU A 455 -14.54 10.23 -20.48
N SER A 456 -14.92 8.99 -20.24
CA SER A 456 -14.16 7.80 -20.63
C SER A 456 -15.07 6.79 -21.32
N GLU A 457 -14.60 6.29 -22.47
CA GLU A 457 -15.20 5.15 -23.15
C GLU A 457 -14.47 3.89 -22.71
N LEU A 458 -15.21 2.97 -22.10
CA LEU A 458 -14.69 1.69 -21.62
C LEU A 458 -15.22 0.56 -22.50
N ASP A 459 -14.33 -0.38 -22.86
CA ASP A 459 -14.75 -1.61 -23.53
C ASP A 459 -15.46 -2.57 -22.56
N PHE A 460 -15.72 -3.80 -23.01
CA PHE A 460 -16.36 -4.83 -22.18
C PHE A 460 -15.56 -5.16 -20.91
N ALA A 461 -14.23 -5.22 -21.01
CA ALA A 461 -13.29 -5.56 -19.94
C ALA A 461 -12.88 -4.36 -19.08
N ALA A 462 -13.57 -3.22 -19.23
CA ALA A 462 -13.28 -1.96 -18.55
C ALA A 462 -11.93 -1.32 -18.93
N VAL A 463 -11.37 -1.68 -20.09
CA VAL A 463 -10.18 -1.01 -20.64
C VAL A 463 -10.60 0.28 -21.35
N VAL A 464 -9.90 1.38 -21.04
CA VAL A 464 -10.16 2.71 -21.61
C VAL A 464 -9.78 2.76 -23.08
N GLN A 465 -10.75 3.00 -23.96
CA GLN A 465 -10.54 3.18 -25.39
C GLN A 465 -10.33 4.65 -25.75
N GLN A 466 -11.05 5.55 -25.08
CA GLN A 466 -10.95 6.99 -25.27
C GLN A 466 -11.21 7.72 -23.96
N THR A 467 -10.51 8.85 -23.76
CA THR A 467 -10.88 9.85 -22.74
C THR A 467 -11.03 11.23 -23.37
N LYS A 468 -12.01 12.01 -22.92
CA LYS A 468 -12.15 13.43 -23.22
C LYS A 468 -12.15 14.26 -21.96
N VAL A 469 -11.23 15.21 -21.85
CA VAL A 469 -11.17 16.17 -20.75
C VAL A 469 -11.58 17.54 -21.28
N TYR A 470 -12.62 18.11 -20.70
CA TYR A 470 -13.10 19.46 -20.98
C TYR A 470 -12.71 20.36 -19.82
N HIS A 471 -12.08 21.49 -20.09
CA HIS A 471 -11.52 22.35 -19.06
C HIS A 471 -11.84 23.82 -19.29
N LYS A 472 -12.26 24.48 -18.21
CA LYS A 472 -12.38 25.93 -18.05
C LYS A 472 -11.84 26.33 -16.69
N ARG A 473 -10.98 27.36 -16.66
CA ARG A 473 -10.54 27.96 -15.39
C ARG A 473 -11.65 28.80 -14.77
N LEU A 474 -12.21 29.76 -15.51
CA LEU A 474 -13.43 30.50 -15.16
C LEU A 474 -14.62 30.07 -16.03
N SER A 475 -15.85 30.27 -15.56
CA SER A 475 -17.06 29.97 -16.35
C SER A 475 -17.11 30.73 -17.70
N SER A 476 -16.56 31.94 -17.73
CA SER A 476 -16.43 32.81 -18.91
C SER A 476 -15.27 32.44 -19.84
N ASP A 477 -14.30 31.62 -19.39
CA ASP A 477 -13.15 31.26 -20.20
C ASP A 477 -13.57 30.34 -21.37
N THR A 478 -12.79 30.38 -22.44
CA THR A 478 -12.97 29.46 -23.58
C THR A 478 -12.60 28.04 -23.16
N GLU A 479 -13.51 27.09 -23.40
CA GLU A 479 -13.28 25.68 -23.09
C GLU A 479 -12.09 25.12 -23.89
N LYS A 480 -11.27 24.32 -23.22
CA LYS A 480 -10.23 23.49 -23.83
C LYS A 480 -10.65 22.04 -23.74
N VAL A 481 -10.52 21.32 -24.85
CA VAL A 481 -10.85 19.89 -24.93
C VAL A 481 -9.56 19.12 -25.20
N ILE A 482 -9.26 18.13 -24.38
CA ILE A 482 -8.17 17.18 -24.59
C ILE A 482 -8.78 15.83 -24.87
N THR A 483 -8.52 15.26 -26.05
CA THR A 483 -8.96 13.90 -26.39
C THR A 483 -7.75 12.98 -26.43
N GLN A 484 -7.84 11.85 -25.75
CA GLN A 484 -6.87 10.77 -25.87
C GLN A 484 -7.55 9.50 -26.33
N THR A 485 -6.91 8.77 -27.22
CA THR A 485 -7.41 7.48 -27.74
C THR A 485 -6.32 6.43 -27.55
N PHE A 486 -6.73 5.20 -27.29
CA PHE A 486 -5.84 4.09 -26.98
C PHE A 486 -6.16 2.89 -27.87
N GLU A 487 -5.12 2.27 -28.42
CA GLU A 487 -5.22 0.98 -29.12
C GLU A 487 -4.46 -0.07 -28.32
N TYR A 488 -5.07 -1.23 -28.14
CA TYR A 488 -4.47 -2.35 -27.43
C TYR A 488 -4.37 -3.57 -28.33
N ASP A 489 -3.44 -4.47 -28.02
CA ASP A 489 -3.38 -5.78 -28.66
C ASP A 489 -4.47 -6.75 -28.14
N SER A 490 -4.42 -8.00 -28.60
CA SER A 490 -5.37 -9.05 -28.24
C SER A 490 -5.37 -9.44 -26.76
N GLN A 491 -4.34 -9.05 -25.99
CA GLN A 491 -4.18 -9.33 -24.55
C GLN A 491 -4.26 -8.06 -23.69
N ASN A 492 -4.82 -6.95 -24.22
CA ASN A 492 -4.95 -5.66 -23.53
C ASN A 492 -3.61 -4.94 -23.23
N ARG A 493 -2.52 -5.23 -23.95
CA ARG A 493 -1.29 -4.43 -23.86
C ARG A 493 -1.41 -3.18 -24.73
N LEU A 494 -1.04 -2.01 -24.20
CA LEU A 494 -1.16 -0.72 -24.92
C LEU A 494 -0.21 -0.69 -26.12
N LYS A 495 -0.74 -0.66 -27.34
CA LYS A 495 0.04 -0.54 -28.58
C LYS A 495 0.24 0.90 -29.00
N LYS A 496 -0.79 1.73 -28.93
CA LYS A 496 -0.73 3.12 -29.38
C LYS A 496 -1.53 4.03 -28.48
N GLN A 497 -0.99 5.21 -28.23
CA GLN A 497 -1.69 6.29 -27.55
C GLN A 497 -1.61 7.55 -28.40
N TRP A 498 -2.74 8.22 -28.53
CA TRP A 498 -2.81 9.52 -29.19
C TRP A 498 -3.33 10.59 -28.26
N HIS A 499 -2.98 11.83 -28.57
CA HIS A 499 -3.42 13.02 -27.86
C HIS A 499 -3.85 14.11 -28.85
N GLN A 500 -4.93 14.80 -28.55
CA GLN A 500 -5.47 15.86 -29.39
C GLN A 500 -5.92 17.03 -28.52
N VAL A 501 -5.56 18.25 -28.94
CA VAL A 501 -5.97 19.50 -28.28
C VAL A 501 -7.00 20.21 -29.14
N ASN A 502 -8.21 20.39 -28.62
CA ASN A 502 -9.37 20.94 -29.32
C ASN A 502 -9.58 20.20 -30.66
N SER A 503 -9.67 20.95 -31.76
CA SER A 503 -9.80 20.43 -33.12
C SER A 503 -8.47 20.39 -33.88
N GLN A 504 -7.32 20.48 -33.20
CA GLN A 504 -6.02 20.33 -33.84
C GLN A 504 -5.82 18.89 -34.34
N PRO A 505 -4.88 18.63 -35.27
CA PRO A 505 -4.54 17.27 -35.65
C PRO A 505 -4.18 16.40 -34.44
N GLN A 506 -4.62 15.14 -34.48
CA GLN A 506 -4.29 14.15 -33.46
C GLN A 506 -2.80 13.80 -33.55
N GLU A 507 -2.11 13.87 -32.42
CA GLU A 507 -0.69 13.56 -32.26
C GLU A 507 -0.53 12.13 -31.74
N LEU A 508 0.30 11.32 -32.41
CA LEU A 508 0.67 10.00 -31.89
C LEU A 508 1.73 10.19 -30.79
N MET A 509 1.33 9.99 -29.53
CA MET A 509 2.22 10.17 -28.40
C MET A 509 3.21 9.04 -28.29
N SER A 510 2.72 7.80 -28.33
CA SER A 510 3.54 6.60 -28.23
C SER A 510 3.02 5.46 -29.11
N GLU A 511 3.95 4.71 -29.71
CA GLU A 511 3.71 3.40 -30.34
C GLU A 511 4.66 2.38 -29.70
N ASN A 512 4.10 1.41 -28.98
CA ASN A 512 4.82 0.43 -28.16
C ASN A 512 4.94 -0.93 -28.88
N THR A 513 6.12 -1.53 -28.78
CA THR A 513 6.41 -2.91 -29.22
C THR A 513 6.90 -3.73 -28.03
N TYR A 514 6.37 -4.93 -27.84
CA TYR A 514 6.69 -5.80 -26.71
C TYR A 514 7.46 -7.04 -27.15
N ASN A 515 8.39 -7.52 -26.31
CA ASN A 515 9.06 -8.81 -26.50
C ASN A 515 8.16 -9.99 -26.08
N GLU A 516 8.62 -11.23 -26.29
CA GLU A 516 7.83 -12.44 -25.96
C GLU A 516 7.55 -12.62 -24.46
N LEU A 517 8.28 -11.92 -23.60
CA LEU A 517 8.01 -11.84 -22.15
C LEU A 517 7.00 -10.75 -21.78
N SER A 518 6.38 -10.09 -22.78
CA SER A 518 5.47 -8.95 -22.61
C SER A 518 6.12 -7.71 -21.99
N GLN A 519 7.45 -7.58 -22.07
CA GLN A 519 8.18 -6.37 -21.68
C GLN A 519 8.25 -5.40 -22.87
N LEU A 520 8.20 -4.08 -22.59
CA LEU A 520 8.32 -3.05 -23.62
C LEU A 520 9.72 -3.10 -24.22
N SER A 521 9.87 -3.46 -25.48
CA SER A 521 11.17 -3.54 -26.17
C SER A 521 11.53 -2.26 -26.92
N ASN A 522 10.52 -1.57 -27.45
CA ASN A 522 10.67 -0.32 -28.19
C ASN A 522 9.44 0.57 -27.99
N LYS A 523 9.66 1.88 -27.89
CA LYS A 523 8.63 2.91 -27.88
C LYS A 523 9.00 4.01 -28.86
N LYS A 524 8.20 4.22 -29.90
CA LYS A 524 8.32 5.40 -30.76
C LYS A 524 7.52 6.55 -30.17
N VAL A 525 8.11 7.73 -30.08
CA VAL A 525 7.51 8.89 -29.39
C VAL A 525 7.40 10.09 -30.31
N GLY A 526 6.28 10.82 -30.20
CA GLY A 526 6.05 12.09 -30.89
C GLY A 526 5.93 11.95 -32.40
N ASN A 527 5.00 11.11 -32.85
CA ASN A 527 4.81 10.78 -34.26
C ASN A 527 6.09 10.26 -34.93
N ASN A 528 6.77 9.34 -34.23
CA ASN A 528 8.04 8.71 -34.62
C ASN A 528 9.23 9.68 -34.71
N LEU A 529 9.22 10.77 -33.93
CA LEU A 529 10.33 11.71 -33.84
C LEU A 529 11.57 11.09 -33.16
N GLN A 530 11.34 10.17 -32.23
CA GLN A 530 12.36 9.37 -31.58
C GLN A 530 11.90 7.91 -31.45
N SER A 531 12.87 7.00 -31.40
CA SER A 531 12.70 5.57 -31.14
C SER A 531 13.45 5.26 -29.85
N ILE A 532 12.77 4.72 -28.85
CA ILE A 532 13.34 4.45 -27.54
C ILE A 532 13.38 2.94 -27.33
N ASP A 533 14.58 2.38 -27.34
CA ASP A 533 14.84 0.96 -27.16
C ASP A 533 15.13 0.62 -25.70
N TYR A 534 14.51 -0.44 -25.20
CA TYR A 534 14.66 -0.90 -23.83
C TYR A 534 15.31 -2.28 -23.81
N THR A 535 16.29 -2.44 -22.94
CA THR A 535 16.89 -3.75 -22.63
C THR A 535 16.75 -4.06 -21.16
N TYR A 536 16.63 -5.34 -20.84
CA TYR A 536 16.41 -5.81 -19.48
C TYR A 536 17.41 -6.91 -19.12
N ASN A 537 17.73 -7.02 -17.83
CA ASN A 537 18.34 -8.24 -17.31
C ASN A 537 17.30 -9.35 -17.15
N ILE A 538 17.74 -10.58 -16.85
CA ILE A 538 16.84 -11.73 -16.70
C ILE A 538 15.77 -11.54 -15.59
N ARG A 539 16.03 -10.69 -14.60
CA ARG A 539 15.10 -10.36 -13.51
C ARG A 539 14.13 -9.23 -13.89
N GLY A 540 14.20 -8.74 -15.12
CA GLY A 540 13.31 -7.74 -15.69
C GLY A 540 13.62 -6.29 -15.30
N SER A 541 14.75 -6.02 -14.65
CA SER A 541 15.23 -4.64 -14.44
C SER A 541 15.81 -4.06 -15.73
N ILE A 542 15.60 -2.77 -15.97
CA ILE A 542 16.10 -2.05 -17.14
C ILE A 542 17.63 -1.97 -17.04
N THR A 543 18.31 -2.36 -18.10
CA THR A 543 19.76 -2.23 -18.24
C THR A 543 20.16 -1.11 -19.19
N LYS A 544 19.32 -0.79 -20.18
CA LYS A 544 19.52 0.35 -21.08
C LYS A 544 18.20 0.96 -21.56
N VAL A 545 18.23 2.27 -21.77
CA VAL A 545 17.26 3.06 -22.54
C VAL A 545 18.05 3.75 -23.64
N ASN A 546 17.96 3.22 -24.86
CA ASN A 546 18.94 3.41 -25.95
C ASN A 546 20.38 3.07 -25.51
N ASP A 547 21.30 2.91 -26.46
CA ASP A 547 22.69 2.61 -26.11
C ASP A 547 23.53 3.90 -26.00
N PRO A 548 23.96 4.33 -24.79
CA PRO A 548 24.79 5.53 -24.66
C PRO A 548 26.16 5.42 -25.35
N ALA A 549 26.65 4.21 -25.65
CA ALA A 549 27.88 4.03 -26.42
C ALA A 549 27.68 4.31 -27.92
N ILE A 550 26.46 4.12 -28.44
CA ILE A 550 26.13 4.22 -29.87
C ILE A 550 24.76 4.89 -30.02
N LEU A 551 24.72 6.23 -29.91
CA LEU A 551 23.46 6.98 -30.01
C LEU A 551 22.82 6.94 -31.40
N GLY A 552 23.61 6.88 -32.47
CA GLY A 552 23.07 6.96 -33.83
C GLY A 552 22.23 8.23 -34.03
N SER A 553 20.92 8.05 -34.26
CA SER A 553 19.92 9.12 -34.40
C SER A 553 19.20 9.52 -33.11
N ASP A 554 19.47 8.81 -32.01
CA ASP A 554 18.81 9.04 -30.73
C ASP A 554 19.39 10.27 -30.04
N LEU A 555 18.52 11.07 -29.43
CA LEU A 555 18.93 12.28 -28.72
C LEU A 555 19.54 11.99 -27.35
N PHE A 556 19.26 10.80 -26.78
CA PHE A 556 19.67 10.42 -25.44
C PHE A 556 19.83 8.91 -25.33
N GLY A 557 20.83 8.47 -24.57
CA GLY A 557 21.05 7.09 -24.19
C GLY A 557 21.44 6.97 -22.72
N TYR A 558 21.02 5.88 -22.08
CA TYR A 558 21.18 5.62 -20.66
C TYR A 558 21.42 4.14 -20.41
N ALA A 559 22.37 3.80 -19.53
CA ALA A 559 22.64 2.42 -19.14
C ALA A 559 22.84 2.30 -17.64
N VAL A 560 22.27 1.24 -17.06
CA VAL A 560 22.34 0.88 -15.64
C VAL A 560 23.11 -0.43 -15.51
N SER A 561 24.09 -0.47 -14.62
CA SER A 561 24.89 -1.66 -14.34
C SER A 561 24.84 -2.01 -12.86
N TYR A 562 24.55 -3.28 -12.56
CA TYR A 562 24.58 -3.85 -11.20
C TYR A 562 25.90 -4.59 -10.93
N PHE A 563 26.56 -5.05 -12.01
CA PHE A 563 27.83 -5.78 -12.00
C PHE A 563 28.83 -5.05 -12.88
N ASP A 564 30.12 -5.31 -12.68
CA ASP A 564 31.20 -4.68 -13.42
C ASP A 564 31.43 -5.41 -14.76
N PRO A 565 31.15 -4.80 -15.94
CA PRO A 565 31.50 -5.41 -17.23
C PRO A 565 33.02 -5.40 -17.52
N ALA A 566 33.83 -4.71 -16.71
CA ALA A 566 35.28 -4.54 -16.90
C ALA A 566 36.16 -5.23 -15.83
N GLY A 567 35.58 -5.95 -14.85
CA GLY A 567 36.31 -6.88 -13.98
C GLY A 567 37.27 -6.27 -12.94
N THR A 568 37.08 -5.01 -12.53
CA THR A 568 37.95 -4.30 -11.57
C THR A 568 37.35 -4.07 -10.18
N SER A 569 36.05 -4.31 -9.97
CA SER A 569 35.38 -4.18 -8.67
C SER A 569 34.30 -5.24 -8.41
N SER A 570 33.97 -5.49 -7.13
CA SER A 570 32.91 -6.43 -6.73
C SER A 570 31.52 -5.89 -7.12
N GLY A 571 30.72 -6.70 -7.83
CA GLY A 571 29.32 -6.38 -8.18
C GLY A 571 28.40 -6.19 -6.97
N LYS A 572 27.15 -5.74 -7.23
CA LYS A 572 26.12 -5.53 -6.21
C LYS A 572 24.94 -6.48 -6.44
N TYR A 573 24.94 -7.58 -5.69
CA TYR A 573 23.99 -8.66 -5.82
C TYR A 573 22.75 -8.46 -4.94
N SER A 574 22.78 -7.53 -3.99
CA SER A 574 21.60 -7.13 -3.21
C SER A 574 20.62 -6.22 -3.96
N GLY A 575 20.87 -5.91 -5.24
CA GLY A 575 20.01 -5.05 -6.07
C GLY A 575 20.38 -3.56 -6.09
N ASN A 576 21.45 -3.13 -5.41
CA ASN A 576 21.93 -1.75 -5.55
C ASN A 576 22.53 -1.52 -6.94
N ILE A 577 22.32 -0.34 -7.51
CA ILE A 577 22.90 0.04 -8.79
C ILE A 577 24.36 0.41 -8.59
N LYS A 578 25.26 -0.22 -9.33
CA LYS A 578 26.70 0.00 -9.21
C LYS A 578 27.14 1.20 -10.04
N GLU A 579 26.67 1.29 -11.28
CA GLU A 579 26.98 2.39 -12.18
C GLU A 579 25.77 2.80 -13.01
N VAL A 580 25.72 4.08 -13.36
CA VAL A 580 24.86 4.58 -14.42
C VAL A 580 25.70 5.38 -15.40
N SER A 581 25.45 5.21 -16.69
CA SER A 581 26.12 5.98 -17.74
C SER A 581 25.09 6.56 -18.69
N TRP A 582 25.38 7.74 -19.23
CA TRP A 582 24.48 8.43 -20.12
C TRP A 582 25.21 9.32 -21.10
N LYS A 583 24.58 9.58 -22.23
CA LYS A 583 25.10 10.43 -23.30
C LYS A 583 23.94 11.15 -23.97
N SER A 584 24.12 12.43 -24.26
CA SER A 584 23.15 13.20 -25.05
C SER A 584 23.72 13.51 -26.44
N ALA A 585 22.83 13.73 -27.40
CA ALA A 585 23.23 14.12 -28.74
C ALA A 585 23.81 15.53 -28.82
N GLN A 586 23.57 16.35 -27.79
CA GLN A 586 23.94 17.77 -27.75
C GLN A 586 25.46 17.99 -27.70
N ASP A 587 26.17 17.21 -26.88
CA ASP A 587 27.63 17.33 -26.73
C ASP A 587 28.40 16.05 -27.03
N GLN A 588 27.70 14.91 -27.18
CA GLN A 588 28.31 13.61 -27.48
C GLN A 588 29.36 13.18 -26.44
N ILE A 589 29.25 13.62 -25.19
CA ILE A 589 30.14 13.22 -24.09
C ILE A 589 29.47 12.10 -23.30
N LEU A 590 30.10 10.91 -23.28
CA LEU A 590 29.69 9.81 -22.40
C LEU A 590 30.04 10.17 -20.96
N ARG A 591 29.04 10.16 -20.09
CA ARG A 591 29.15 10.44 -18.67
C ARG A 591 28.82 9.20 -17.87
N LYS A 592 29.41 9.10 -16.68
CA LYS A 592 29.17 7.98 -15.78
C LYS A 592 29.21 8.42 -14.33
N TYR A 593 28.29 7.85 -13.54
CA TYR A 593 28.41 7.76 -12.10
C TYR A 593 28.73 6.34 -11.67
N SER A 594 29.74 6.19 -10.81
CA SER A 594 30.02 4.94 -10.09
C SER A 594 29.70 5.12 -8.61
N TYR A 595 28.86 4.22 -8.07
CA TYR A 595 28.33 4.32 -6.72
C TYR A 595 29.03 3.40 -5.72
N GLN A 596 29.05 3.85 -4.47
CA GLN A 596 29.50 3.10 -3.30
C GLN A 596 28.43 3.18 -2.21
N TYR A 597 28.27 2.09 -1.47
CA TYR A 597 27.26 1.95 -0.41
C TYR A 597 27.92 1.40 0.84
N ASP A 598 27.38 1.76 2.00
CA ASP A 598 27.72 1.09 3.26
C ASP A 598 27.00 -0.27 3.39
N PRO A 599 27.36 -1.10 4.39
CA PRO A 599 26.70 -2.39 4.64
C PRO A 599 25.19 -2.31 4.99
N LEU A 600 24.68 -1.13 5.33
CA LEU A 600 23.25 -0.88 5.52
C LEU A 600 22.53 -0.51 4.21
N ASN A 601 23.26 -0.51 3.09
CA ASN A 601 22.86 -0.11 1.75
C ASN A 601 22.51 1.38 1.59
N ARG A 602 23.12 2.26 2.39
CA ARG A 602 23.01 3.71 2.22
C ARG A 602 24.09 4.19 1.27
N MET A 603 23.78 5.16 0.40
CA MET A 603 24.73 5.68 -0.58
C MET A 603 25.85 6.45 0.13
N LYS A 604 27.11 6.05 -0.04
CA LYS A 604 28.27 6.72 0.55
C LYS A 604 28.95 7.68 -0.41
N LYS A 605 29.00 7.33 -1.70
CA LYS A 605 29.68 8.13 -2.72
C LYS A 605 29.11 7.88 -4.12
N GLY A 606 28.89 8.94 -4.88
CA GLY A 606 28.73 8.93 -6.34
C GLY A 606 29.93 9.62 -6.99
N THR A 607 30.68 8.90 -7.82
CA THR A 607 31.87 9.44 -8.52
C THR A 607 31.55 9.71 -9.98
N TYR A 608 31.63 10.97 -10.40
CA TYR A 608 31.39 11.42 -11.77
C TYR A 608 32.64 11.25 -12.64
N SER A 609 32.46 10.74 -13.86
CA SER A 609 33.53 10.61 -14.85
C SER A 609 33.04 10.77 -16.29
N GLU A 610 33.96 11.11 -17.19
CA GLU A 610 33.78 11.19 -18.64
C GLU A 610 34.77 10.24 -19.32
N PRO A 611 34.53 8.91 -19.27
CA PRO A 611 35.56 7.90 -19.57
C PRO A 611 36.15 7.98 -20.98
N ASP A 612 35.36 8.45 -21.95
CA ASP A 612 35.76 8.50 -23.37
C ASP A 612 36.13 9.91 -23.84
N SER A 613 36.17 10.90 -22.93
CA SER A 613 36.50 12.28 -23.29
C SER A 613 38.01 12.49 -23.42
N SER A 614 38.43 13.21 -24.47
CA SER A 614 39.84 13.59 -24.65
C SER A 614 40.33 14.60 -23.61
N VAL A 615 39.40 15.39 -23.04
CA VAL A 615 39.66 16.31 -21.93
C VAL A 615 38.59 16.05 -20.87
N PRO A 616 38.76 14.99 -20.06
CA PRO A 616 37.71 14.53 -19.18
C PRO A 616 37.51 15.47 -17.99
N GLN A 617 36.26 15.88 -17.74
CA GLN A 617 35.86 16.61 -16.53
C GLN A 617 35.58 15.66 -15.36
N ASN A 618 36.48 14.70 -15.13
CA ASN A 618 36.35 13.73 -14.05
C ASN A 618 36.28 14.43 -12.68
N ASN A 619 35.43 13.91 -11.80
CA ASN A 619 35.19 14.41 -10.44
C ASN A 619 34.44 15.74 -10.31
N PHE A 620 33.98 16.36 -11.42
CA PHE A 620 33.35 17.68 -11.38
C PHE A 620 32.00 17.69 -10.65
N PHE A 621 31.34 16.54 -10.51
CA PHE A 621 30.02 16.41 -9.89
C PHE A 621 29.98 15.26 -8.87
N ASN A 622 31.10 15.01 -8.18
CA ASN A 622 31.14 14.01 -7.12
C ASN A 622 30.20 14.40 -5.98
N GLU A 623 29.62 13.39 -5.33
CA GLU A 623 28.85 13.56 -4.10
C GLU A 623 29.27 12.48 -3.09
N THR A 624 29.58 12.87 -1.85
CA THR A 624 29.99 11.96 -0.76
C THR A 624 29.19 12.28 0.49
N VAL A 625 28.69 11.26 1.19
CA VAL A 625 27.76 11.43 2.32
C VAL A 625 28.16 10.53 3.50
N GLY A 626 28.01 11.05 4.73
CA GLY A 626 28.13 10.31 5.97
C GLY A 626 26.83 10.28 6.76
N TYR A 627 26.66 9.27 7.62
CA TYR A 627 25.42 9.05 8.37
C TYR A 627 25.69 8.65 9.81
N ASP A 628 24.77 9.03 10.70
CA ASP A 628 24.68 8.45 12.04
C ASP A 628 23.95 7.09 12.04
N MET A 629 23.70 6.51 13.23
CA MET A 629 23.07 5.18 13.37
C MET A 629 21.57 5.16 13.00
N ASN A 630 20.86 6.29 13.09
CA ASN A 630 19.47 6.42 12.63
C ASN A 630 19.39 6.83 11.15
N GLY A 631 20.53 7.04 10.49
CA GLY A 631 20.58 7.50 9.11
C GLY A 631 20.34 8.99 8.94
N ASN A 632 20.55 9.82 9.96
CA ASN A 632 20.69 11.25 9.71
C ASN A 632 22.01 11.50 8.96
N ILE A 633 22.00 12.36 7.95
CA ILE A 633 23.22 12.80 7.26
C ILE A 633 24.08 13.61 8.22
N THR A 634 25.34 13.25 8.42
CA THR A 634 26.28 13.99 9.31
C THR A 634 27.21 14.91 8.52
N GLU A 635 27.55 14.51 7.29
CA GLU A 635 28.43 15.25 6.39
C GLU A 635 27.95 15.04 4.94
N LEU A 636 28.10 16.07 4.10
CA LEU A 636 27.85 16.00 2.67
C LEU A 636 28.88 16.86 1.92
N GLN A 637 29.58 16.26 0.97
CA GLN A 637 30.53 16.94 0.11
C GLN A 637 30.09 16.86 -1.34
N ARG A 638 30.10 17.99 -2.04
CA ARG A 638 29.86 18.05 -3.49
C ARG A 638 30.98 18.80 -4.18
N ASN A 639 31.36 18.28 -5.34
CA ASN A 639 32.19 19.01 -6.28
C ASN A 639 31.32 19.65 -7.34
N GLY A 640 31.72 20.82 -7.82
CA GLY A 640 31.16 21.50 -8.99
C GLY A 640 32.24 21.89 -9.98
N LYS A 641 31.82 22.44 -11.12
CA LYS A 641 32.71 23.06 -12.11
C LYS A 641 33.07 24.48 -11.69
N SER A 642 34.35 24.77 -11.52
CA SER A 642 34.83 26.12 -11.26
C SER A 642 34.71 27.05 -12.47
N PHE A 643 34.79 28.35 -12.23
CA PHE A 643 34.93 29.34 -13.30
C PHE A 643 36.19 29.12 -14.17
N THR A 644 37.26 28.57 -13.59
CA THR A 644 38.50 28.23 -14.30
C THR A 644 38.42 26.89 -15.04
N GLY A 645 37.28 26.19 -14.97
CA GLY A 645 37.05 24.94 -15.67
C GLY A 645 37.71 23.72 -15.02
N THR A 646 37.92 23.74 -13.70
CA THR A 646 38.45 22.63 -12.89
C THR A 646 37.40 22.10 -11.91
N ALA A 647 37.56 20.86 -11.44
CA ALA A 647 36.75 20.38 -10.31
C ALA A 647 37.10 21.19 -9.06
N GLN A 648 36.09 21.69 -8.36
CA GLN A 648 36.25 22.36 -7.07
C GLN A 648 35.22 21.84 -6.09
N LEU A 649 35.57 21.82 -4.80
CA LEU A 649 34.63 21.49 -3.74
C LEU A 649 33.69 22.69 -3.56
N ILE A 650 32.41 22.51 -3.89
CA ILE A 650 31.38 23.55 -3.74
C ILE A 650 30.57 23.41 -2.46
N ASP A 651 30.67 22.24 -1.81
CA ASP A 651 30.01 21.96 -0.55
C ASP A 651 30.91 21.09 0.31
N ASN A 652 31.05 21.47 1.56
CA ASN A 652 31.65 20.70 2.64
C ASN A 652 30.78 20.85 3.89
N LEU A 653 29.58 20.26 3.80
CA LEU A 653 28.51 20.44 4.77
C LEU A 653 28.73 19.56 5.99
N THR A 654 28.57 20.15 7.18
CA THR A 654 28.47 19.44 8.46
C THR A 654 27.12 19.73 9.10
N TYR A 655 26.46 18.69 9.59
CA TYR A 655 25.10 18.75 10.12
C TYR A 655 25.10 18.53 11.64
N SER A 656 24.35 19.35 12.37
CA SER A 656 24.12 19.19 13.82
C SER A 656 22.66 18.85 14.09
N TYR A 657 22.36 18.00 15.08
CA TYR A 657 21.00 17.54 15.36
C TYR A 657 20.60 17.66 16.83
N THR A 658 19.31 17.91 17.07
CA THR A 658 18.65 17.60 18.34
C THR A 658 17.69 16.43 18.12
N GLY A 659 18.09 15.23 18.56
CA GLY A 659 17.38 14.00 18.20
C GLY A 659 17.51 13.77 16.70
N ASN A 660 16.38 13.71 15.98
CA ASN A 660 16.34 13.58 14.53
C ASN A 660 16.08 14.91 13.79
N ARG A 661 15.88 16.03 14.52
CA ARG A 661 15.65 17.38 13.95
C ARG A 661 16.97 18.07 13.68
N LEU A 662 17.10 18.65 12.49
CA LEU A 662 18.31 19.33 12.03
C LEU A 662 18.44 20.68 12.73
N ASN A 663 19.48 20.87 13.53
CA ASN A 663 19.70 22.11 14.28
C ASN A 663 20.42 23.18 13.44
N SER A 664 21.40 22.79 12.65
CA SER A 664 22.16 23.71 11.77
C SER A 664 22.94 22.93 10.72
N VAL A 665 23.32 23.63 9.64
CA VAL A 665 24.21 23.14 8.58
C VAL A 665 25.31 24.16 8.38
N THR A 666 26.56 23.75 8.46
CA THR A 666 27.72 24.62 8.20
C THR A 666 28.41 24.18 6.93
N ASP A 667 28.72 25.10 6.03
CA ASP A 667 29.56 24.82 4.87
C ASP A 667 30.99 25.35 5.09
N SER A 668 31.98 24.47 5.09
CA SER A 668 33.39 24.86 5.18
C SER A 668 34.06 25.07 3.82
N SER A 669 33.33 24.90 2.71
CA SER A 669 33.85 25.15 1.35
C SER A 669 34.01 26.65 1.08
N GLY A 670 33.06 27.45 1.56
CA GLY A 670 32.95 28.89 1.28
C GLY A 670 32.54 29.22 -0.16
N ASP A 671 32.03 28.25 -0.92
CA ASP A 671 31.62 28.42 -2.32
C ASP A 671 30.09 28.43 -2.48
N TYR A 672 29.56 29.61 -2.79
CA TYR A 672 28.12 29.83 -2.97
C TYR A 672 27.51 29.17 -4.21
N ALA A 673 28.29 28.44 -5.02
CA ALA A 673 27.75 27.56 -6.06
C ALA A 673 27.03 26.32 -5.49
N GLY A 674 27.33 25.96 -4.24
CA GLY A 674 26.65 24.92 -3.47
C GLY A 674 25.62 25.49 -2.48
N TYR A 675 25.75 25.12 -1.22
CA TYR A 675 24.93 25.60 -0.11
C TYR A 675 25.19 27.09 0.15
N PRO A 676 24.16 27.90 0.45
CA PRO A 676 24.26 29.36 0.36
C PRO A 676 24.93 30.08 1.54
N ASP A 677 25.33 29.40 2.62
CA ASP A 677 25.94 30.05 3.78
C ASP A 677 26.92 29.15 4.55
N THR A 678 27.85 29.77 5.27
CA THR A 678 28.84 29.13 6.14
C THR A 678 28.52 29.28 7.64
N SER A 679 27.54 30.14 7.98
CA SER A 679 27.28 30.61 9.35
C SER A 679 26.74 29.53 10.30
N GLY A 680 25.97 28.55 9.81
CA GLY A 680 25.40 27.48 10.63
C GLY A 680 24.32 27.98 11.59
N THR A 681 23.44 28.85 11.10
CA THR A 681 22.39 29.45 11.93
C THR A 681 21.44 28.38 12.46
N THR A 682 20.96 28.56 13.70
CA THR A 682 20.02 27.64 14.32
C THR A 682 18.70 27.63 13.56
N ILE A 683 18.22 26.42 13.28
CA ILE A 683 16.93 26.11 12.66
C ILE A 683 15.92 25.80 13.76
N SER A 684 14.78 26.50 13.78
CA SER A 684 13.72 26.26 14.77
C SER A 684 12.60 25.35 14.23
N TYR A 685 11.83 24.75 15.15
CA TYR A 685 10.76 23.80 14.84
C TYR A 685 9.51 24.05 15.68
N ASP A 686 8.35 23.69 15.16
CA ASP A 686 7.10 23.62 15.92
C ASP A 686 6.95 22.30 16.70
N GLU A 687 5.81 22.16 17.40
CA GLU A 687 5.47 20.95 18.19
C GLU A 687 5.07 19.75 17.32
N ASN A 688 4.73 19.95 16.05
CA ASN A 688 4.50 18.87 15.09
C ASN A 688 5.80 18.38 14.45
N GLY A 689 6.93 19.05 14.73
CA GLY A 689 8.23 18.72 14.16
C GLY A 689 8.45 19.33 12.78
N ASN A 690 7.72 20.39 12.44
CA ASN A 690 7.90 21.14 11.19
C ASN A 690 8.96 22.23 11.36
N MET A 691 9.87 22.35 10.39
CA MET A 691 10.89 23.40 10.35
C MET A 691 10.23 24.78 10.19
N LYS A 692 10.52 25.74 11.06
CA LYS A 692 9.90 27.06 11.05
C LYS A 692 10.71 28.16 10.37
N ASP A 693 12.00 27.93 10.16
CA ASP A 693 12.91 28.87 9.54
C ASP A 693 14.12 28.12 8.96
N HIS A 694 14.86 28.77 8.07
CA HIS A 694 16.15 28.30 7.59
C HIS A 694 16.97 29.53 7.13
N ILE A 695 17.50 30.26 8.11
CA ILE A 695 18.09 31.60 7.91
C ILE A 695 19.28 31.57 6.96
N ASP A 696 20.08 30.51 6.96
CA ASP A 696 21.18 30.31 5.99
C ASP A 696 20.69 30.38 4.52
N LYS A 697 19.42 30.03 4.27
CA LYS A 697 18.78 30.12 2.95
C LYS A 697 17.98 31.41 2.76
N GLY A 698 18.13 32.39 3.65
CA GLY A 698 17.35 33.61 3.70
C GLY A 698 15.89 33.39 4.10
N ILE A 699 15.50 32.22 4.62
CA ILE A 699 14.11 31.92 5.03
C ILE A 699 13.94 32.28 6.50
N LEU A 700 13.15 33.32 6.77
CA LEU A 700 12.93 33.86 8.11
C LEU A 700 11.75 33.21 8.83
N GLN A 701 10.76 32.73 8.08
CA GLN A 701 9.54 32.13 8.64
C GLN A 701 8.92 31.16 7.64
N ILE A 702 8.39 30.06 8.17
CA ILE A 702 7.55 29.07 7.49
C ILE A 702 6.35 28.81 8.40
N ASP A 703 5.16 29.11 7.91
CA ASP A 703 3.91 28.73 8.55
C ASP A 703 3.31 27.51 7.85
N TYR A 704 2.51 26.74 8.61
CA TYR A 704 1.91 25.49 8.16
C TYR A 704 0.42 25.45 8.44
N ASN A 705 -0.30 24.82 7.52
CA ASN A 705 -1.69 24.44 7.74
C ASN A 705 -1.80 23.13 8.56
N PHE A 706 -3.02 22.64 8.81
CA PHE A 706 -3.25 21.46 9.65
C PHE A 706 -2.76 20.13 9.04
N LEU A 707 -2.34 20.13 7.78
CA LEU A 707 -1.74 18.97 7.10
C LEU A 707 -0.21 18.99 7.18
N ASP A 708 0.38 19.91 7.96
CA ASP A 708 1.82 20.15 8.00
C ASP A 708 2.41 20.57 6.62
N LEU A 709 1.58 21.17 5.75
CA LEU A 709 1.99 21.76 4.46
C LEU A 709 2.25 23.26 4.60
N PRO A 710 3.33 23.80 3.99
CA PRO A 710 3.66 25.21 4.13
C PRO A 710 2.68 26.10 3.36
N ASP A 711 2.01 27.03 4.05
CA ASP A 711 1.04 27.97 3.48
C ASP A 711 1.59 29.40 3.36
N TYR A 712 2.62 29.75 4.14
CA TYR A 712 3.37 31.01 4.04
C TYR A 712 4.88 30.79 4.25
N VAL A 713 5.69 31.47 3.43
CA VAL A 713 7.15 31.53 3.57
C VAL A 713 7.61 32.97 3.44
N GLU A 714 8.38 33.46 4.41
CA GLU A 714 8.96 34.81 4.42
C GLU A 714 10.48 34.75 4.22
N PHE A 715 11.00 35.67 3.40
CA PHE A 715 12.43 35.77 3.08
C PHE A 715 13.05 37.05 3.64
N ASP A 716 14.36 37.05 3.84
CA ASP A 716 15.16 38.19 4.33
C ASP A 716 15.27 39.35 3.32
N MET A 717 15.10 39.06 2.04
CA MET A 717 14.96 40.06 0.99
C MET A 717 13.71 40.92 1.21
N GLN A 718 13.79 42.20 0.83
CA GLN A 718 12.68 43.14 0.98
C GLN A 718 12.25 43.78 -0.34
N TYR A 719 11.04 44.34 -0.39
CA TYR A 719 10.48 45.11 -1.50
C TYR A 719 9.70 46.33 -1.01
N LYS A 720 9.46 47.32 -1.88
CA LYS A 720 8.64 48.51 -1.57
C LYS A 720 7.21 48.33 -2.06
N SER A 721 6.21 48.49 -1.19
CA SER A 721 4.80 48.39 -1.58
C SER A 721 4.42 49.45 -2.62
N ARG A 722 3.52 49.08 -3.55
CA ARG A 722 2.92 50.02 -4.51
C ARG A 722 1.87 50.91 -3.86
N ASP A 723 1.14 50.36 -2.89
CA ASP A 723 -0.03 51.01 -2.28
C ASP A 723 0.35 51.86 -1.06
N GLN A 724 1.44 51.50 -0.36
CA GLN A 724 1.91 52.21 0.82
C GLN A 724 3.33 52.77 0.58
N VAL A 725 3.38 54.01 0.12
CA VAL A 725 4.62 54.70 -0.26
C VAL A 725 5.57 54.79 0.95
N ASN A 726 6.81 54.29 0.78
CA ASN A 726 7.91 54.23 1.76
C ASN A 726 7.87 53.12 2.83
N LEU A 727 7.00 52.13 2.73
CA LEU A 727 7.09 50.93 3.56
C LEU A 727 7.83 49.80 2.83
N MET A 728 8.73 49.13 3.54
CA MET A 728 9.45 47.95 3.09
C MET A 728 8.81 46.71 3.71
N TYR A 729 8.59 45.69 2.89
CA TYR A 729 8.03 44.41 3.29
C TYR A 729 8.99 43.31 2.88
N ASN A 730 8.97 42.20 3.61
CA ASN A 730 9.72 41.03 3.25
C ASN A 730 9.10 40.33 2.03
N VAL A 731 9.97 39.90 1.12
CA VAL A 731 9.61 39.00 0.02
C VAL A 731 8.95 37.77 0.63
N ASN A 732 7.89 37.26 0.00
CA ASN A 732 7.15 36.12 0.55
C ASN A 732 6.52 35.25 -0.53
N THR A 733 6.23 34.01 -0.16
CA THR A 733 5.42 33.07 -0.94
C THR A 733 4.22 32.62 -0.14
N LYS A 734 3.04 32.62 -0.76
CA LYS A 734 1.80 32.07 -0.22
C LYS A 734 1.32 30.90 -1.06
N TYR A 735 0.86 29.84 -0.40
CA TYR A 735 0.28 28.67 -1.04
C TYR A 735 -1.19 28.51 -0.64
N LEU A 736 -1.97 27.93 -1.54
CA LEU A 736 -3.37 27.56 -1.31
C LEU A 736 -3.51 26.08 -1.59
N TYR A 737 -4.10 25.35 -0.65
CA TYR A 737 -4.35 23.91 -0.77
C TYR A 737 -5.81 23.58 -0.57
N SER A 738 -6.28 22.50 -1.18
CA SER A 738 -7.51 21.83 -0.75
C SER A 738 -7.26 21.00 0.51
N ALA A 739 -8.33 20.69 1.24
CA ALA A 739 -8.29 19.90 2.48
C ALA A 739 -7.79 18.46 2.31
N ASP A 740 -7.65 17.98 1.07
CA ASP A 740 -7.01 16.71 0.72
C ASP A 740 -5.48 16.84 0.45
N GLY A 741 -4.94 18.04 0.57
CA GLY A 741 -3.52 18.36 0.36
C GLY A 741 -3.14 18.73 -1.07
N THR A 742 -4.08 18.83 -2.02
CA THR A 742 -3.76 19.26 -3.39
C THR A 742 -3.41 20.75 -3.42
N LYS A 743 -2.23 21.10 -3.94
CA LYS A 743 -1.84 22.50 -4.17
C LYS A 743 -2.66 23.09 -5.31
N LEU A 744 -3.33 24.21 -5.04
CA LEU A 744 -4.25 24.89 -5.97
C LEU A 744 -3.68 26.20 -6.51
N LYS A 745 -2.87 26.91 -5.71
CA LYS A 745 -2.27 28.19 -6.10
C LYS A 745 -0.95 28.45 -5.39
N LYS A 746 -0.04 29.14 -6.08
CA LYS A 746 1.15 29.78 -5.52
C LYS A 746 1.14 31.26 -5.86
N THR A 747 1.46 32.11 -4.89
CA THR A 747 1.66 33.55 -5.06
C THR A 747 3.01 33.95 -4.49
N TYR A 748 3.95 34.32 -5.35
CA TYR A 748 5.26 34.85 -4.95
C TYR A 748 5.26 36.37 -5.09
N THR A 749 5.48 37.09 -4.00
CA THR A 749 5.53 38.55 -3.96
C THR A 749 6.94 39.01 -3.66
N TYR A 750 7.52 39.80 -4.56
CA TYR A 750 8.92 40.18 -4.56
C TYR A 750 9.13 41.60 -5.08
N GLY A 751 10.34 42.12 -4.94
CA GLY A 751 10.72 43.43 -5.49
C GLY A 751 11.37 43.29 -6.86
N LEU A 752 10.98 44.16 -7.80
CA LEU A 752 11.55 44.15 -9.16
C LEU A 752 11.93 45.56 -9.63
N GLY A 753 12.98 45.62 -10.46
CA GLY A 753 13.45 46.82 -11.12
C GLY A 753 14.25 47.75 -10.19
N LYS A 754 14.69 48.90 -10.71
CA LYS A 754 15.60 49.83 -10.01
C LYS A 754 15.02 50.39 -8.69
N GLN A 755 13.70 50.48 -8.59
CA GLN A 755 13.02 50.97 -7.39
C GLN A 755 12.63 49.84 -6.41
N ASN A 756 12.92 48.58 -6.77
CA ASN A 756 12.58 47.40 -6.00
C ASN A 756 11.08 47.36 -5.61
N LEU A 757 10.22 47.73 -6.57
CA LEU A 757 8.78 47.86 -6.36
C LEU A 757 8.13 46.49 -6.32
N GLU A 758 7.09 46.39 -5.48
CA GLU A 758 6.25 45.21 -5.33
C GLU A 758 5.82 44.66 -6.70
N SER A 759 6.02 43.37 -6.83
CA SER A 759 5.75 42.58 -8.01
C SER A 759 5.29 41.20 -7.57
N THR A 760 4.41 40.58 -8.34
CA THR A 760 3.80 39.29 -7.98
C THR A 760 3.86 38.34 -9.17
N LYS A 761 4.25 37.09 -8.91
CA LYS A 761 4.09 35.95 -9.81
C LYS A 761 3.03 35.01 -9.23
N ILE A 762 1.98 34.74 -9.99
CA ILE A 762 0.88 33.84 -9.59
C ILE A 762 0.92 32.62 -10.49
N THR A 763 0.77 31.44 -9.87
CA THR A 763 0.61 30.17 -10.56
C THR A 763 -0.64 29.48 -10.03
N GLU A 764 -1.58 29.11 -10.90
CA GLU A 764 -2.78 28.33 -10.55
C GLU A 764 -2.68 26.93 -11.14
N TYR A 765 -3.03 25.92 -10.34
CA TYR A 765 -2.97 24.50 -10.67
C TYR A 765 -4.39 23.94 -10.67
N LEU A 766 -4.87 23.48 -11.84
CA LEU A 766 -6.23 22.98 -11.99
C LEU A 766 -6.25 21.69 -12.80
N ASN A 767 -6.26 20.54 -12.12
CA ASN A 767 -6.37 19.21 -12.74
C ASN A 767 -5.34 18.98 -13.87
N GLY A 768 -4.09 19.41 -13.64
CA GLY A 768 -2.98 19.32 -14.61
C GLY A 768 -2.83 20.54 -15.53
N PHE A 769 -3.83 21.41 -15.63
CA PHE A 769 -3.69 22.68 -16.36
C PHE A 769 -3.02 23.72 -15.47
N GLN A 770 -1.90 24.28 -15.94
CA GLN A 770 -1.17 25.31 -15.20
C GLN A 770 -1.33 26.68 -15.85
N TYR A 771 -1.69 27.67 -15.04
CA TYR A 771 -1.84 29.05 -15.44
C TYR A 771 -0.82 29.94 -14.75
N GLU A 772 -0.35 30.98 -15.44
CA GLU A 772 0.48 32.03 -14.82
C GLU A 772 0.12 33.42 -15.34
N ASN A 773 0.27 34.44 -14.49
CA ASN A 773 0.04 35.83 -14.88
C ASN A 773 1.09 36.32 -15.90
N LYS A 774 0.65 37.16 -16.86
CA LYS A 774 1.49 37.69 -17.95
C LYS A 774 2.58 38.66 -17.49
N GLY A 775 2.29 39.45 -16.47
CA GLY A 775 3.18 40.50 -15.99
C GLY A 775 3.59 40.25 -14.54
N THR A 776 3.70 41.34 -13.80
CA THR A 776 4.21 41.36 -12.42
C THR A 776 3.23 42.01 -11.46
N SER A 777 1.98 42.24 -11.87
CA SER A 777 0.90 42.71 -11.00
C SER A 777 0.01 41.55 -10.57
N GLN A 778 -0.53 41.63 -9.36
CA GLN A 778 -1.53 40.68 -8.85
C GLN A 778 -2.81 40.67 -9.69
N ASN A 779 -3.12 41.79 -10.35
CA ASN A 779 -4.30 41.96 -11.20
C ASN A 779 -4.07 41.60 -12.67
N ASP A 780 -2.86 41.16 -13.03
CA ASP A 780 -2.58 40.78 -14.41
C ASP A 780 -3.35 39.50 -14.79
N PRO A 781 -3.84 39.40 -16.03
CA PRO A 781 -4.57 38.22 -16.48
C PRO A 781 -3.67 36.98 -16.47
N LEU A 782 -4.27 35.87 -16.06
CA LEU A 782 -3.68 34.53 -16.05
C LEU A 782 -3.82 33.87 -17.43
N ASN A 783 -2.71 33.36 -17.96
CA ASN A 783 -2.70 32.58 -19.19
C ASN A 783 -2.51 31.11 -18.90
N LEU A 784 -3.17 30.26 -19.68
CA LEU A 784 -2.88 28.83 -19.74
C LEU A 784 -1.49 28.61 -20.35
N LYS A 785 -0.61 27.92 -19.62
CA LYS A 785 0.78 27.67 -20.00
C LYS A 785 0.95 26.30 -20.66
N PHE A 786 0.61 25.25 -19.93
CA PHE A 786 0.75 23.87 -20.42
C PHE A 786 -0.23 22.92 -19.72
N VAL A 787 -0.33 21.72 -20.27
CA VAL A 787 -0.93 20.53 -19.65
C VAL A 787 0.02 19.35 -19.85
N PRO A 788 0.25 18.48 -18.84
CA PRO A 788 1.10 17.31 -19.00
C PRO A 788 0.50 16.30 -19.98
N THR A 789 1.36 15.50 -20.59
CA THR A 789 1.02 14.36 -21.47
C THR A 789 1.81 13.14 -21.00
N SER A 790 1.52 11.95 -21.54
CA SER A 790 2.22 10.72 -21.14
C SER A 790 3.71 10.70 -21.44
N GLU A 791 4.18 11.51 -22.39
CA GLU A 791 5.58 11.54 -22.83
C GLU A 791 6.21 12.94 -22.69
N GLY A 792 5.62 13.84 -21.88
CA GLY A 792 6.07 15.22 -21.73
C GLY A 792 4.91 16.19 -21.44
N TYR A 793 4.74 17.25 -22.22
CA TYR A 793 3.63 18.20 -22.06
C TYR A 793 3.27 18.94 -23.35
N TYR A 794 2.05 19.48 -23.42
CA TYR A 794 1.63 20.38 -24.49
C TYR A 794 1.76 21.84 -24.03
N ASN A 795 2.55 22.64 -24.74
CA ASN A 795 2.72 24.07 -24.49
C ASN A 795 1.66 24.88 -25.25
N PHE A 796 0.76 25.55 -24.53
CA PHE A 796 -0.32 26.36 -25.10
C PHE A 796 0.14 27.72 -25.62
N GLU A 797 1.26 28.26 -25.14
CA GLU A 797 1.78 29.56 -25.62
C GLU A 797 2.33 29.44 -27.03
N ASN A 798 3.01 28.33 -27.31
CA ASN A 798 3.66 28.07 -28.60
C ASN A 798 2.90 27.06 -29.46
N ASN A 799 1.79 26.49 -28.97
CA ASN A 799 1.02 25.41 -29.60
C ASN A 799 1.90 24.23 -30.04
N LYS A 800 2.73 23.73 -29.12
CA LYS A 800 3.75 22.73 -29.44
C LYS A 800 3.74 21.59 -28.42
N TYR A 801 3.86 20.35 -28.91
CA TYR A 801 4.18 19.20 -28.07
C TYR A 801 5.66 19.19 -27.72
N ILE A 802 5.94 19.02 -26.44
CA ILE A 802 7.27 18.86 -25.88
C ILE A 802 7.35 17.47 -25.27
N TYR A 803 8.37 16.72 -25.64
CA TYR A 803 8.58 15.33 -25.19
C TYR A 803 9.81 15.26 -24.30
N SER A 804 9.85 14.25 -23.44
CA SER A 804 10.91 14.10 -22.43
C SER A 804 11.50 12.69 -22.43
N TYR A 805 12.82 12.60 -22.36
CA TYR A 805 13.53 11.41 -21.90
C TYR A 805 13.64 11.43 -20.39
N THR A 806 13.27 10.33 -19.75
CA THR A 806 13.43 10.11 -18.30
C THR A 806 14.42 8.99 -18.01
N ASP A 807 15.12 9.08 -16.90
CA ASP A 807 15.90 7.94 -16.37
C ASP A 807 15.01 6.97 -15.59
N HIS A 808 15.61 5.91 -15.00
CA HIS A 808 14.89 4.86 -14.27
C HIS A 808 14.18 5.37 -13.00
N LEU A 809 14.51 6.56 -12.51
CA LEU A 809 13.86 7.21 -11.37
C LEU A 809 12.78 8.21 -11.79
N GLY A 810 12.56 8.38 -13.10
CA GLY A 810 11.65 9.38 -13.65
C GLY A 810 12.22 10.80 -13.65
N ASN A 811 13.54 10.99 -13.49
CA ASN A 811 14.13 12.32 -13.64
C ASN A 811 14.06 12.74 -15.11
N VAL A 812 13.53 13.93 -15.40
CA VAL A 812 13.56 14.48 -16.76
C VAL A 812 15.00 14.82 -17.11
N ARG A 813 15.63 14.07 -18.02
CA ARG A 813 17.04 14.25 -18.42
C ARG A 813 17.21 15.13 -19.64
N LEU A 814 16.27 15.03 -20.58
CA LEU A 814 16.32 15.80 -21.82
C LEU A 814 14.89 16.06 -22.30
N SER A 815 14.58 17.30 -22.62
CA SER A 815 13.32 17.68 -23.28
C SER A 815 13.59 18.06 -24.73
N TYR A 816 12.73 17.64 -25.65
CA TYR A 816 12.87 17.90 -27.08
C TYR A 816 11.52 18.14 -27.75
N SER A 817 11.56 18.67 -28.97
CA SER A 817 10.36 18.92 -29.77
C SER A 817 10.67 18.91 -31.26
N LYS A 818 9.62 18.88 -32.10
CA LYS A 818 9.79 18.95 -33.56
C LYS A 818 10.18 20.36 -34.00
N ASN A 819 11.29 20.52 -34.71
CA ASN A 819 11.70 21.81 -35.29
C ASN A 819 10.96 22.11 -36.62
N THR A 820 11.25 23.25 -37.23
CA THR A 820 10.61 23.71 -38.47
C THR A 820 10.88 22.80 -39.69
N ASN A 821 12.01 22.09 -39.70
CA ASN A 821 12.37 21.11 -40.73
C ASN A 821 11.74 19.73 -40.49
N GLY A 822 11.04 19.57 -39.36
CA GLY A 822 10.39 18.33 -38.96
C GLY A 822 11.27 17.34 -38.20
N SER A 823 12.50 17.71 -37.86
CA SER A 823 13.45 16.89 -37.09
C SER A 823 13.34 17.17 -35.59
N ALA A 824 13.90 16.28 -34.77
CA ALA A 824 13.96 16.44 -33.32
C ALA A 824 14.97 17.54 -32.94
N GLU A 825 14.62 18.41 -32.02
CA GLU A 825 15.46 19.48 -31.48
C GLU A 825 15.42 19.46 -29.95
N VAL A 826 16.59 19.43 -29.32
CA VAL A 826 16.76 19.50 -27.87
C VAL A 826 16.44 20.91 -27.38
N LEU A 827 15.60 21.01 -26.35
CA LEU A 827 15.21 22.28 -25.74
C LEU A 827 15.83 22.50 -24.36
N GLU A 828 16.06 21.41 -23.63
CA GLU A 828 16.58 21.45 -22.27
C GLU A 828 17.30 20.14 -21.97
N GLU A 829 18.43 20.24 -21.27
CA GLU A 829 19.13 19.09 -20.70
C GLU A 829 19.31 19.30 -19.19
N ASN A 830 19.03 18.26 -18.43
CA ASN A 830 18.98 18.27 -16.98
C ASN A 830 19.74 17.05 -16.44
N ASN A 831 20.76 17.32 -15.63
CA ASN A 831 21.56 16.30 -14.99
C ASN A 831 21.62 16.60 -13.49
N PHE A 832 21.68 15.57 -12.66
CA PHE A 832 21.49 15.69 -11.22
C PHE A 832 22.57 14.95 -10.45
N TYR A 833 22.97 15.55 -9.33
CA TYR A 833 23.68 14.84 -8.27
C TYR A 833 22.78 13.70 -7.77
N PRO A 834 23.35 12.65 -7.16
CA PRO A 834 22.57 11.52 -6.65
C PRO A 834 21.39 11.88 -5.74
N PHE A 835 21.53 12.89 -4.86
CA PHE A 835 20.43 13.39 -4.02
C PHE A 835 19.56 14.49 -4.69
N GLY A 836 19.71 14.70 -5.99
CA GLY A 836 18.76 15.46 -6.81
C GLY A 836 19.04 16.94 -7.01
N LEU A 837 20.13 17.48 -6.44
CA LEU A 837 20.57 18.83 -6.81
C LEU A 837 20.92 18.85 -8.30
N LYS A 838 20.54 19.91 -9.04
CA LYS A 838 20.84 20.01 -10.47
C LYS A 838 22.32 20.36 -10.68
N HIS A 839 22.94 19.78 -11.71
CA HIS A 839 24.28 20.18 -12.14
C HIS A 839 24.22 21.54 -12.84
N GLU A 840 25.24 22.36 -12.60
CA GLU A 840 25.41 23.64 -13.27
C GLU A 840 26.70 23.68 -14.09
N GLY A 841 26.79 24.62 -15.05
CA GLY A 841 28.03 24.92 -15.78
C GLY A 841 28.24 24.16 -17.11
N TYR A 842 27.22 23.47 -17.64
CA TYR A 842 27.23 22.92 -19.01
C TYR A 842 25.82 22.81 -19.61
N ASN A 843 25.72 22.80 -20.95
CA ASN A 843 24.49 22.65 -21.73
C ASN A 843 23.33 23.57 -21.31
N ALA A 844 23.62 24.87 -21.10
CA ALA A 844 22.64 25.88 -20.72
C ALA A 844 21.69 26.22 -21.89
N LEU A 845 20.67 25.39 -22.09
CA LEU A 845 19.56 25.64 -23.01
C LEU A 845 18.42 26.33 -22.26
N ALA A 846 17.73 27.25 -22.93
CA ALA A 846 16.72 28.11 -22.28
C ALA A 846 15.45 27.35 -21.83
N GLY A 847 15.17 26.18 -22.43
CA GLY A 847 14.01 25.36 -22.10
C GLY A 847 12.68 26.12 -22.17
N ASN A 848 11.69 25.63 -21.43
CA ASN A 848 10.44 26.37 -21.19
C ASN A 848 10.51 27.03 -19.81
N PRO A 849 10.52 28.38 -19.72
CA PRO A 849 10.64 29.08 -18.45
C PRO A 849 9.48 28.84 -17.49
N SER A 850 8.29 28.39 -17.94
CA SER A 850 7.17 28.03 -17.07
C SER A 850 7.15 26.55 -16.65
N TYR A 851 7.90 25.67 -17.33
CA TYR A 851 7.99 24.26 -16.92
C TYR A 851 9.12 24.09 -15.91
N LYS A 852 8.81 23.54 -14.73
CA LYS A 852 9.73 23.46 -13.57
C LYS A 852 9.88 22.03 -13.03
N TYR A 853 9.43 21.04 -13.80
CA TYR A 853 9.44 19.64 -13.39
C TYR A 853 10.72 18.96 -13.88
N GLY A 854 11.50 18.41 -12.95
CA GLY A 854 12.82 17.86 -13.24
C GLY A 854 13.09 16.56 -12.51
N TYR A 855 13.73 16.67 -11.34
CA TYR A 855 14.06 15.55 -10.47
C TYR A 855 12.78 14.82 -9.99
N ASN A 856 12.72 13.51 -10.20
CA ASN A 856 11.55 12.62 -10.06
C ASN A 856 10.25 13.16 -10.71
N GLY A 857 10.36 14.02 -11.72
CA GLY A 857 9.22 14.70 -12.33
C GLY A 857 8.49 15.64 -11.36
N LYS A 858 9.15 16.13 -10.31
CA LYS A 858 8.60 17.04 -9.30
C LYS A 858 8.90 18.50 -9.61
N GLU A 859 7.98 19.37 -9.21
CA GLU A 859 8.08 20.81 -9.46
C GLU A 859 9.08 21.45 -8.51
N LEU A 860 10.11 22.10 -9.05
CA LEU A 860 11.02 22.93 -8.27
C LEU A 860 10.38 24.30 -7.96
N GLN A 861 10.14 24.58 -6.69
CA GLN A 861 9.84 25.91 -6.17
C GLN A 861 11.12 26.75 -6.19
N LYS A 862 11.31 27.54 -7.25
CA LYS A 862 12.54 28.33 -7.46
C LYS A 862 12.83 29.30 -6.32
N GLU A 863 11.78 29.77 -5.66
CA GLU A 863 11.86 30.77 -4.60
C GLU A 863 12.53 30.22 -3.34
N THR A 864 12.31 28.94 -3.01
CA THR A 864 12.87 28.26 -1.83
C THR A 864 13.99 27.27 -2.18
N GLY A 865 14.06 26.85 -3.44
CA GLY A 865 14.88 25.73 -3.90
C GLY A 865 14.31 24.36 -3.51
N TRP A 866 13.05 24.28 -3.07
CA TRP A 866 12.42 23.02 -2.66
C TRP A 866 11.70 22.34 -3.82
N SER A 867 11.71 21.02 -3.86
CA SER A 867 10.89 20.24 -4.79
C SER A 867 9.57 19.86 -4.12
N ASP A 868 8.45 20.10 -4.80
CA ASP A 868 7.11 19.76 -4.29
C ASP A 868 6.75 18.32 -4.63
N TYR A 869 6.61 17.50 -3.58
CA TYR A 869 6.23 16.11 -3.70
C TYR A 869 4.76 15.85 -3.37
N GLY A 870 3.98 16.87 -2.98
CA GLY A 870 2.58 16.74 -2.56
C GLY A 870 2.47 16.81 -1.05
N ALA A 871 2.79 15.72 -0.34
CA ALA A 871 2.66 15.70 1.13
C ALA A 871 3.78 16.44 1.88
N ARG A 872 4.91 16.71 1.20
CA ARG A 872 6.09 17.38 1.78
C ARG A 872 6.88 18.13 0.71
N MET A 873 7.72 19.05 1.15
CA MET A 873 8.68 19.79 0.31
C MET A 873 10.11 19.26 0.54
N TYR A 874 10.75 18.75 -0.53
CA TYR A 874 12.09 18.16 -0.47
C TYR A 874 13.19 19.18 -0.70
N MET A 875 14.23 19.16 0.13
CA MET A 875 15.41 20.03 0.01
C MET A 875 16.60 19.21 -0.51
N ALA A 876 16.82 19.25 -1.82
CA ALA A 876 17.90 18.50 -2.48
C ALA A 876 19.30 19.05 -2.16
N ASP A 877 19.40 20.33 -1.83
CA ASP A 877 20.65 21.00 -1.44
C ASP A 877 21.21 20.48 -0.11
N ILE A 878 20.35 20.06 0.81
CA ILE A 878 20.75 19.41 2.07
C ILE A 878 20.33 17.93 2.17
N ALA A 879 19.77 17.38 1.08
CA ALA A 879 19.35 16.00 0.91
C ALA A 879 18.29 15.47 1.91
N ARG A 880 17.35 16.31 2.39
CA ARG A 880 16.41 15.95 3.48
C ARG A 880 15.03 16.62 3.37
N TRP A 881 14.08 16.12 4.16
CA TRP A 881 12.79 16.77 4.39
C TRP A 881 12.83 17.76 5.56
N GLY A 882 12.02 18.83 5.48
CA GLY A 882 11.86 19.81 6.57
C GLY A 882 10.79 19.44 7.60
N VAL A 883 9.94 18.47 7.29
CA VAL A 883 8.82 18.01 8.12
C VAL A 883 8.85 16.49 8.30
N VAL A 884 8.18 16.00 9.34
CA VAL A 884 8.08 14.56 9.66
C VAL A 884 7.33 13.82 8.56
N ASP A 885 7.83 12.63 8.19
CA ASP A 885 7.12 11.73 7.27
C ASP A 885 5.73 11.32 7.82
N PRO A 886 4.63 11.57 7.09
CA PRO A 886 3.29 11.13 7.51
C PRO A 886 3.18 9.62 7.77
N LEU A 887 4.03 8.80 7.14
CA LEU A 887 4.13 7.35 7.32
C LEU A 887 5.50 6.92 7.88
N ALA A 888 6.14 7.77 8.71
CA ALA A 888 7.44 7.49 9.36
C ALA A 888 7.50 6.11 10.04
N GLU A 889 6.36 5.61 10.53
CA GLU A 889 6.23 4.33 11.21
C GLU A 889 6.52 3.13 10.28
N THR A 890 6.38 3.29 8.96
CA THR A 890 6.72 2.23 8.01
C THR A 890 8.24 1.98 7.90
N SER A 891 9.05 2.92 8.41
CA SER A 891 10.50 2.93 8.30
C SER A 891 11.20 3.27 9.63
N ARG A 892 10.67 2.76 10.76
CA ARG A 892 11.06 3.08 12.16
C ARG A 892 12.57 3.06 12.50
N ARG A 893 13.40 2.37 11.71
CA ARG A 893 14.86 2.34 11.89
C ARG A 893 15.57 3.59 11.34
N PHE A 894 14.89 4.38 10.52
CA PHE A 894 15.41 5.60 9.92
C PHE A 894 14.87 6.83 10.64
N THR A 895 15.59 7.94 10.55
CA THR A 895 15.08 9.25 10.94
C THR A 895 13.77 9.59 10.19
N PRO A 896 12.75 10.16 10.85
CA PRO A 896 11.50 10.56 10.19
C PRO A 896 11.64 11.63 9.09
N TYR A 897 12.85 12.17 8.90
CA TYR A 897 13.16 13.21 7.91
C TYR A 897 14.05 12.70 6.76
N ASN A 898 14.30 11.39 6.66
CA ASN A 898 15.15 10.82 5.62
C ASN A 898 14.48 10.89 4.24
N TYR A 899 15.30 11.08 3.20
CA TYR A 899 14.85 10.95 1.82
C TYR A 899 15.32 9.63 1.23
N ALA A 900 14.38 8.92 0.58
CA ALA A 900 14.65 7.70 -0.19
C ALA A 900 15.47 6.63 0.58
N LEU A 901 15.27 6.50 1.90
CA LEU A 901 16.03 5.58 2.77
C LEU A 901 17.56 5.76 2.68
N ASN A 902 18.01 6.97 2.35
CA ASN A 902 19.40 7.32 2.05
C ASN A 902 20.01 6.53 0.86
N ASN A 903 19.18 6.04 -0.06
CA ASN A 903 19.59 5.41 -1.29
C ASN A 903 18.75 5.94 -2.47
N PRO A 904 18.99 7.20 -2.89
CA PRO A 904 18.19 7.89 -3.91
C PRO A 904 18.41 7.33 -5.33
N ILE A 905 19.37 6.41 -5.51
CA ILE A 905 19.63 5.77 -6.80
C ILE A 905 18.71 4.56 -7.02
N SER A 906 18.26 3.91 -5.93
CA SER A 906 17.38 2.73 -5.99
C SER A 906 15.95 3.03 -5.55
N PHE A 907 15.70 4.14 -4.85
CA PHE A 907 14.40 4.50 -4.30
C PHE A 907 14.03 5.94 -4.61
N ILE A 908 12.73 6.18 -4.75
CA ILE A 908 12.09 7.50 -4.85
C ILE A 908 11.03 7.61 -3.75
N ASP A 909 10.58 8.82 -3.45
CA ASP A 909 9.33 9.05 -2.72
C ASP A 909 8.33 9.64 -3.72
N PRO A 910 7.28 8.92 -4.18
CA PRO A 910 6.44 9.44 -5.26
C PRO A 910 5.50 10.56 -4.86
N ASP A 911 5.14 10.68 -3.59
CA ASP A 911 4.13 11.64 -3.13
C ASP A 911 4.50 12.31 -1.79
N GLY A 912 5.73 12.11 -1.33
CA GLY A 912 6.24 12.67 -0.09
C GLY A 912 5.78 11.91 1.16
N ARG A 913 5.32 10.65 1.05
CA ARG A 913 4.86 9.86 2.20
C ARG A 913 5.57 8.54 2.40
N LYS A 914 6.23 7.99 1.37
CA LYS A 914 6.91 6.69 1.53
C LYS A 914 7.90 6.47 0.41
N ALA A 915 9.14 6.15 0.81
CA ALA A 915 10.13 5.65 -0.12
C ALA A 915 9.71 4.29 -0.73
N MET A 916 9.81 4.18 -2.05
CA MET A 916 9.59 2.95 -2.80
C MET A 916 10.57 2.81 -3.96
N ALA A 917 10.77 1.58 -4.42
CA ALA A 917 11.48 1.37 -5.68
C ALA A 917 10.63 1.95 -6.84
N PRO A 918 11.25 2.56 -7.87
CA PRO A 918 10.52 3.11 -9.00
C PRO A 918 9.66 2.04 -9.71
N MET A 919 8.45 2.42 -10.12
CA MET A 919 7.54 1.52 -10.85
C MET A 919 8.08 1.21 -12.25
N GLY A 920 8.11 -0.07 -12.62
CA GLY A 920 8.65 -0.55 -13.91
C GLY A 920 9.93 -1.39 -13.80
N GLU A 921 10.48 -1.51 -12.60
CA GLU A 921 11.60 -2.41 -12.25
C GLU A 921 11.06 -3.66 -11.50
N PRO A 922 10.56 -4.70 -12.20
CA PRO A 922 10.16 -5.95 -11.55
C PRO A 922 11.30 -6.65 -10.78
N GLY A 923 12.55 -6.20 -10.91
CA GLY A 923 13.72 -6.76 -10.21
C GLY A 923 14.09 -6.09 -8.87
N LEU A 924 13.59 -4.88 -8.56
CA LEU A 924 13.80 -4.22 -7.26
C LEU A 924 12.64 -4.43 -6.28
N GLY A 925 11.51 -4.95 -6.78
CA GLY A 925 10.37 -5.40 -5.99
C GLY A 925 10.47 -6.88 -5.63
N GLN A 926 10.55 -7.17 -4.34
CA GLN A 926 10.35 -8.49 -3.74
C GLN A 926 11.40 -9.56 -4.12
N ASP A 927 12.62 -9.42 -3.61
CA ASP A 927 13.13 -10.59 -2.88
C ASP A 927 12.35 -10.62 -1.55
N PRO A 928 11.46 -11.61 -1.31
CA PRO A 928 10.75 -11.75 -0.04
C PRO A 928 11.68 -11.88 1.18
N ASN A 929 12.99 -12.06 0.95
CA ASN A 929 14.04 -12.07 1.96
C ASN A 929 15.01 -10.87 1.90
N SER A 930 14.83 -9.93 0.97
CA SER A 930 15.52 -8.64 1.07
C SER A 930 14.82 -7.82 2.17
N GLY A 931 15.33 -7.91 3.40
CA GLY A 931 14.84 -7.21 4.59
C GLY A 931 15.04 -5.69 4.54
N TRP A 932 14.76 -5.06 3.40
CA TRP A 932 14.68 -3.62 3.21
C TRP A 932 13.38 -3.07 3.79
N PHE A 933 12.28 -3.73 3.49
CA PHE A 933 11.03 -3.65 4.23
C PHE A 933 10.96 -4.92 5.08
N GLY A 934 10.48 -4.84 6.32
CA GLY A 934 10.15 -6.06 7.07
C GLY A 934 9.35 -6.99 6.17
N SER A 935 9.64 -8.30 6.24
CA SER A 935 8.97 -9.35 5.47
C SER A 935 7.51 -8.96 5.18
N ALA A 936 7.08 -9.02 3.92
CA ALA A 936 5.69 -8.76 3.54
C ALA A 936 4.69 -9.68 4.29
N ASN A 937 5.18 -10.70 5.00
CA ASN A 937 4.42 -11.56 5.91
C ASN A 937 4.34 -11.04 7.35
N SER A 938 4.83 -9.84 7.66
CA SER A 938 4.80 -9.24 9.02
C SER A 938 4.26 -7.81 9.05
N ILE A 939 3.54 -7.36 8.02
CA ILE A 939 2.74 -6.14 8.12
C ILE A 939 1.50 -6.50 8.95
N ASP A 940 1.42 -5.99 10.19
CA ASP A 940 0.17 -6.05 10.98
C ASP A 940 -0.96 -5.51 10.09
N ASN A 941 -2.12 -6.17 10.10
CA ASN A 941 -3.32 -5.70 9.38
C ASN A 941 -3.66 -4.23 9.71
N ARG A 942 -3.18 -3.71 10.84
CA ARG A 942 -3.27 -2.29 11.24
C ARG A 942 -2.39 -1.32 10.43
N ASP A 943 -1.18 -1.72 10.01
CA ASP A 943 -0.31 -0.89 9.16
C ASP A 943 -0.85 -0.83 7.71
N ARG A 944 -1.67 -1.81 7.30
CA ARG A 944 -2.35 -1.85 5.99
C ARG A 944 -3.40 -0.74 5.85
N PHE A 945 -4.11 -0.41 6.94
CA PHE A 945 -5.13 0.64 6.99
C PHE A 945 -4.57 2.06 6.81
N LEU A 946 -3.33 2.31 7.27
CA LEU A 946 -2.62 3.58 7.08
C LEU A 946 -2.03 3.73 5.67
N ILE A 947 -1.75 2.61 5.00
CA ILE A 947 -1.24 2.57 3.61
C ILE A 947 -2.36 2.81 2.59
N GLU A 948 -3.60 2.43 2.91
CA GLU A 948 -4.75 2.46 1.99
C GLU A 948 -5.45 3.84 1.88
N ASN A 949 -5.29 4.74 2.86
CA ASN A 949 -6.04 6.01 2.91
C ASN A 949 -5.19 7.29 2.76
N GLY A 950 -3.88 7.17 2.52
CA GLY A 950 -2.96 8.30 2.55
C GLY A 950 -2.14 8.48 1.28
N LYS A 951 -2.75 8.62 0.09
CA LYS A 951 -2.03 8.90 -1.17
C LYS A 951 -2.68 10.04 -1.96
N GLY A 952 -2.58 11.25 -1.44
CA GLY A 952 -2.91 12.48 -2.17
C GLY A 952 -1.77 12.92 -3.08
N GLY A 953 -2.04 13.17 -4.36
CA GLY A 953 -1.19 13.98 -5.22
C GLY A 953 -0.29 13.23 -6.21
N MET A 954 -0.87 12.62 -7.23
CA MET A 954 -0.25 12.57 -8.56
C MET A 954 -1.17 13.31 -9.54
N GLY A 955 -0.58 14.04 -10.51
CA GLY A 955 -1.31 14.65 -11.63
C GLY A 955 -2.16 13.62 -12.40
N PRO A 956 -3.02 14.09 -13.34
CA PRO A 956 -4.33 13.52 -13.62
C PRO A 956 -4.26 12.05 -14.03
N ALA A 957 -4.43 11.16 -13.06
CA ALA A 957 -4.78 9.77 -13.31
C ALA A 957 -6.22 9.76 -13.88
N THR A 958 -6.42 9.05 -14.98
CA THR A 958 -7.79 8.74 -15.46
C THR A 958 -8.57 8.04 -14.34
N PHE A 959 -9.89 8.17 -14.28
CA PHE A 959 -10.72 7.63 -13.17
C PHE A 959 -10.43 6.14 -12.85
N GLY A 960 -10.08 5.32 -13.83
CA GLY A 960 -9.69 3.91 -13.63
C GLY A 960 -8.30 3.68 -13.01
N GLN A 961 -7.55 4.75 -12.77
CA GLN A 961 -6.20 4.76 -12.19
C GLN A 961 -6.14 5.59 -10.90
N THR A 962 -7.25 6.23 -10.48
CA THR A 962 -7.30 6.95 -9.22
C THR A 962 -7.27 5.98 -8.06
N GLU A 963 -6.68 6.40 -6.94
CA GLU A 963 -6.60 5.57 -5.74
C GLU A 963 -7.99 5.41 -5.10
N GLU A 964 -8.96 6.29 -5.35
CA GLU A 964 -10.36 6.05 -4.94
C GLU A 964 -10.97 4.88 -5.72
N PHE A 965 -10.66 4.74 -7.01
CA PHE A 965 -11.15 3.61 -7.82
C PHE A 965 -10.44 2.31 -7.44
N LYS A 966 -9.12 2.32 -7.23
CA LYS A 966 -8.39 1.13 -6.76
C LYS A 966 -8.77 0.76 -5.33
N GLY A 967 -8.97 1.74 -4.45
CA GLY A 967 -9.46 1.54 -3.08
C GLY A 967 -10.88 0.98 -3.08
N LEU A 968 -11.76 1.48 -3.97
CA LEU A 968 -13.10 0.95 -4.16
C LEU A 968 -13.08 -0.48 -4.73
N MET A 969 -12.23 -0.78 -5.72
CA MET A 969 -12.11 -2.12 -6.31
C MET A 969 -11.46 -3.12 -5.34
N THR A 970 -10.44 -2.69 -4.58
CA THR A 970 -9.80 -3.51 -3.53
C THR A 970 -10.77 -3.75 -2.37
N TYR A 971 -11.56 -2.75 -1.98
CA TYR A 971 -12.65 -2.90 -1.02
C TYR A 971 -13.75 -3.82 -1.57
N ILE A 972 -14.12 -3.76 -2.84
CA ILE A 972 -15.11 -4.66 -3.46
C ILE A 972 -14.58 -6.10 -3.54
N GLU A 973 -13.29 -6.30 -3.82
CA GLU A 973 -12.66 -7.63 -3.92
C GLU A 973 -12.32 -8.26 -2.57
N GLN A 974 -12.07 -7.45 -1.53
CA GLN A 974 -11.68 -7.92 -0.18
C GLN A 974 -12.80 -7.82 0.87
N SER A 975 -13.89 -7.11 0.57
CA SER A 975 -15.03 -7.03 1.49
C SER A 975 -15.88 -8.29 1.43
N GLU A 976 -16.03 -8.97 2.57
CA GLU A 976 -16.98 -10.09 2.73
C GLU A 976 -18.42 -9.73 2.35
N TYR A 977 -18.74 -8.43 2.21
CA TYR A 977 -20.06 -7.95 1.87
C TYR A 977 -20.52 -8.36 0.46
N PHE A 978 -19.65 -8.62 -0.52
CA PHE A 978 -20.09 -8.89 -1.91
C PHE A 978 -20.00 -10.34 -2.38
N LYS A 979 -19.64 -11.28 -1.50
CA LYS A 979 -19.90 -12.70 -1.76
C LYS A 979 -21.40 -13.00 -1.55
N GLY A 980 -22.23 -12.64 -2.52
CA GLY A 980 -23.61 -13.15 -2.71
C GLY A 980 -24.77 -12.52 -1.90
N ILE A 981 -24.98 -11.19 -1.95
CA ILE A 981 -26.06 -10.45 -1.22
C ILE A 981 -27.49 -10.82 -1.71
N HIS A 982 -28.58 -11.00 -0.90
CA HIS A 982 -29.43 -10.08 -0.07
C HIS A 982 -30.33 -10.84 0.98
N PHE A 983 -31.15 -10.27 1.91
CA PHE A 983 -31.04 -9.46 3.16
C PHE A 983 -32.29 -9.69 4.09
N LYS A 984 -32.13 -9.90 5.43
CA LYS A 984 -32.95 -9.40 6.59
C LYS A 984 -32.54 -10.13 7.90
N LYS A 985 -32.34 -9.45 9.03
CA LYS A 985 -32.24 -10.08 10.37
C LYS A 985 -33.24 -9.46 11.35
N ILE A 986 -33.86 -10.31 12.18
CA ILE A 986 -34.74 -9.97 13.31
C ILE A 986 -33.97 -10.41 14.57
N GLY A 987 -34.05 -9.70 15.69
CA GLY A 987 -33.60 -10.29 16.96
C GLY A 987 -34.01 -9.55 18.23
N ASP A 988 -33.80 -10.24 19.35
CA ASP A 988 -34.43 -10.06 20.66
C ASP A 988 -33.42 -10.30 21.81
N ASP A 989 -33.62 -9.68 22.98
CA ASP A 989 -32.98 -10.15 24.23
C ASP A 989 -33.84 -11.25 24.85
N ILE A 990 -33.31 -12.46 24.99
CA ILE A 990 -34.05 -13.69 25.29
C ILE A 990 -33.55 -14.25 26.62
N THR A 991 -34.42 -14.27 27.63
CA THR A 991 -34.12 -14.95 28.90
C THR A 991 -34.64 -16.37 28.86
N VAL A 992 -33.78 -17.33 29.19
CA VAL A 992 -34.11 -18.76 29.24
C VAL A 992 -34.09 -19.30 30.66
N ASP A 993 -34.93 -20.31 30.91
CA ASP A 993 -34.93 -21.07 32.15
C ASP A 993 -33.73 -22.01 32.25
N LYS A 994 -33.56 -22.64 33.41
CA LYS A 994 -32.52 -23.67 33.65
C LYS A 994 -32.55 -24.86 32.68
N ASN A 995 -33.64 -25.08 31.95
CA ASN A 995 -33.77 -26.13 30.94
C ASN A 995 -33.50 -25.61 29.52
N GLY A 996 -33.06 -24.34 29.40
CA GLY A 996 -32.78 -23.67 28.13
C GLY A 996 -34.03 -23.27 27.35
N LYS A 997 -35.21 -23.24 27.97
CA LYS A 997 -36.46 -22.75 27.34
C LYS A 997 -36.63 -21.26 27.53
N VAL A 998 -37.05 -20.55 26.50
CA VAL A 998 -37.34 -19.12 26.57
C VAL A 998 -38.47 -18.85 27.56
N LYS A 999 -38.16 -18.08 28.59
CA LYS A 999 -39.08 -17.66 29.64
C LYS A 999 -39.67 -16.28 29.33
N SER A 1000 -38.86 -15.38 28.80
CA SER A 1000 -39.25 -14.04 28.37
C SER A 1000 -38.33 -13.57 27.25
N TYR A 1001 -38.80 -12.62 26.46
CA TYR A 1001 -37.97 -11.95 25.46
C TYR A 1001 -38.34 -10.46 25.33
N VAL A 1002 -37.39 -9.63 24.94
CA VAL A 1002 -37.57 -8.22 24.60
C VAL A 1002 -37.23 -8.03 23.13
N ARG A 1003 -38.23 -7.69 22.31
CA ARG A 1003 -38.05 -7.40 20.88
C ARG A 1003 -37.31 -6.09 20.73
N ASN A 1004 -36.06 -6.11 20.27
CA ASN A 1004 -35.22 -4.90 20.22
C ASN A 1004 -34.55 -4.66 18.86
N GLY A 1005 -34.72 -5.57 17.89
CA GLY A 1005 -34.19 -5.42 16.53
C GLY A 1005 -32.67 -5.56 16.42
N LYS A 1006 -31.99 -5.99 17.49
CA LYS A 1006 -30.57 -6.31 17.54
C LYS A 1006 -30.37 -7.83 17.38
N PRO A 1007 -29.17 -8.35 17.07
CA PRO A 1007 -28.93 -9.80 17.11
C PRO A 1007 -29.37 -10.40 18.44
N ASN A 1008 -29.86 -11.64 18.43
CA ASN A 1008 -30.36 -12.26 19.64
C ASN A 1008 -29.27 -12.32 20.72
N ARG A 1009 -29.58 -11.80 21.91
CA ARG A 1009 -28.75 -11.99 23.10
C ARG A 1009 -29.48 -12.93 24.04
N PHE A 1010 -28.78 -13.91 24.57
CA PHE A 1010 -29.39 -14.92 25.43
C PHE A 1010 -28.95 -14.70 26.87
N PHE A 1011 -29.84 -14.85 27.82
CA PHE A 1011 -29.57 -14.70 29.25
C PHE A 1011 -30.15 -15.89 30.00
N ASP A 1012 -29.49 -16.37 31.03
CA ASP A 1012 -30.15 -17.27 31.98
C ASP A 1012 -30.90 -16.50 33.09
N GLU A 1013 -31.61 -17.23 33.95
CA GLU A 1013 -32.44 -16.65 35.02
C GLU A 1013 -31.63 -15.87 36.07
N SER A 1014 -30.30 -16.02 36.11
CA SER A 1014 -29.43 -15.25 37.00
C SER A 1014 -29.00 -13.90 36.39
N GLY A 1015 -29.36 -13.65 35.12
CA GLY A 1015 -28.93 -12.48 34.36
C GLY A 1015 -27.56 -12.64 33.70
N MET A 1016 -26.97 -13.85 33.72
CA MET A 1016 -25.72 -14.13 33.02
C MET A 1016 -25.99 -14.23 31.52
N GLU A 1017 -25.27 -13.43 30.73
CA GLU A 1017 -25.32 -13.49 29.27
C GLU A 1017 -24.66 -14.77 28.75
N LEU A 1018 -25.33 -15.39 27.78
CA LEU A 1018 -24.96 -16.63 27.13
C LEU A 1018 -24.64 -16.36 25.67
N PHE A 1019 -23.54 -16.95 25.20
CA PHE A 1019 -22.99 -16.72 23.87
C PHE A 1019 -23.02 -18.00 23.06
N MET A 1020 -23.49 -17.93 21.81
CA MET A 1020 -23.29 -19.01 20.84
C MET A 1020 -21.80 -19.13 20.51
N ASN A 1021 -21.28 -20.35 20.34
CA ASN A 1021 -19.86 -20.61 20.08
C ASN A 1021 -19.42 -20.13 18.69
N ASP A 1022 -20.34 -20.17 17.71
CA ASP A 1022 -20.10 -19.74 16.33
C ASP A 1022 -21.25 -18.86 15.78
N PRO A 1023 -21.43 -17.63 16.29
CA PRO A 1023 -22.60 -16.80 15.97
C PRO A 1023 -22.66 -16.29 14.52
N GLU A 1024 -21.56 -16.38 13.77
CA GLU A 1024 -21.46 -15.96 12.36
C GLU A 1024 -21.31 -17.13 11.37
N GLY A 1025 -21.02 -18.35 11.84
CA GLY A 1025 -21.00 -19.59 11.04
C GLY A 1025 -22.23 -20.48 11.28
N VAL A 1026 -22.10 -21.62 11.95
CA VAL A 1026 -23.19 -22.62 12.08
C VAL A 1026 -24.35 -22.08 12.94
N ASP A 1027 -24.08 -21.34 14.02
CA ASP A 1027 -25.12 -20.81 14.92
C ASP A 1027 -25.77 -19.52 14.37
N LYS A 1028 -25.39 -19.09 13.16
CA LYS A 1028 -25.89 -17.88 12.51
C LYS A 1028 -27.41 -17.84 12.44
N THR A 1029 -28.06 -18.94 12.08
CA THR A 1029 -29.54 -18.98 12.03
C THR A 1029 -30.15 -18.76 13.40
N SER A 1030 -29.54 -19.29 14.46
CA SER A 1030 -30.03 -19.21 15.84
C SER A 1030 -29.78 -17.86 16.49
N SER A 1031 -28.66 -17.21 16.17
CA SER A 1031 -28.40 -15.81 16.56
C SER A 1031 -29.33 -14.79 15.88
N ARG A 1032 -30.09 -15.22 14.85
CA ARG A 1032 -30.94 -14.37 14.00
C ARG A 1032 -32.40 -14.85 13.91
N ARG A 1033 -32.78 -15.96 14.57
CA ARG A 1033 -34.16 -16.50 14.52
C ARG A 1033 -35.07 -15.82 15.54
N LYS A 1034 -36.36 -15.76 15.23
CA LYS A 1034 -37.36 -15.26 16.17
C LYS A 1034 -37.70 -16.33 17.20
N TYR A 1035 -37.50 -16.05 18.48
CA TYR A 1035 -37.89 -16.95 19.57
C TYR A 1035 -39.21 -16.51 20.22
N ASN A 1036 -40.01 -17.48 20.66
CA ASN A 1036 -41.22 -17.29 21.45
C ASN A 1036 -41.06 -17.95 22.83
N VAL A 1037 -41.88 -17.54 23.80
CA VAL A 1037 -41.90 -18.16 25.13
C VAL A 1037 -42.24 -19.64 24.98
N GLY A 1038 -41.40 -20.50 25.57
CA GLY A 1038 -41.47 -21.96 25.46
C GLY A 1038 -40.50 -22.58 24.47
N ASP A 1039 -39.91 -21.81 23.54
CA ASP A 1039 -38.95 -22.32 22.56
C ASP A 1039 -37.64 -22.74 23.24
N HIS A 1040 -36.99 -23.79 22.74
CA HIS A 1040 -35.66 -24.20 23.23
C HIS A 1040 -34.55 -23.38 22.56
N VAL A 1041 -33.74 -22.68 23.36
CA VAL A 1041 -32.46 -22.10 22.90
C VAL A 1041 -31.37 -23.16 22.95
N TYR A 1042 -31.28 -23.90 24.05
CA TYR A 1042 -30.33 -25.00 24.21
C TYR A 1042 -30.89 -26.10 25.11
N TYR A 1043 -30.18 -27.23 25.18
CA TYR A 1043 -30.39 -28.29 26.16
C TYR A 1043 -29.18 -28.36 27.12
N PRO A 1044 -29.41 -28.36 28.45
CA PRO A 1044 -28.32 -28.43 29.41
C PRO A 1044 -27.80 -29.87 29.53
N ILE A 1045 -26.48 -30.04 29.61
CA ILE A 1045 -25.80 -31.28 29.98
C ILE A 1045 -24.95 -31.00 31.20
N ASP A 1046 -25.24 -31.66 32.32
CA ASP A 1046 -24.45 -31.45 33.54
C ASP A 1046 -23.09 -32.18 33.49
N TYR A 1047 -22.21 -31.87 34.44
CA TYR A 1047 -20.88 -32.47 34.51
C TYR A 1047 -20.90 -34.00 34.68
N HIS A 1048 -21.85 -34.54 35.44
CA HIS A 1048 -21.94 -35.99 35.66
C HIS A 1048 -22.45 -36.71 34.41
N GLU A 1049 -23.38 -36.10 33.68
CA GLU A 1049 -23.84 -36.59 32.38
C GLU A 1049 -22.75 -36.50 31.30
N PHE A 1050 -21.97 -35.43 31.30
CA PHE A 1050 -20.78 -35.30 30.46
C PHE A 1050 -19.77 -36.44 30.72
N LEU A 1051 -19.49 -36.73 32.00
CA LEU A 1051 -18.61 -37.85 32.39
C LEU A 1051 -19.15 -39.21 31.92
N LYS A 1052 -20.46 -39.46 32.09
CA LYS A 1052 -21.09 -40.71 31.61
C LYS A 1052 -20.95 -40.87 30.10
N ALA A 1053 -21.10 -39.78 29.36
CA ALA A 1053 -21.04 -39.80 27.91
C ALA A 1053 -19.62 -40.05 27.39
N ILE A 1054 -18.59 -39.41 27.95
CA ILE A 1054 -17.20 -39.72 27.56
C ILE A 1054 -16.74 -41.10 28.06
N ALA A 1055 -17.33 -41.63 29.13
CA ALA A 1055 -17.05 -42.97 29.62
C ALA A 1055 -17.71 -44.09 28.80
N SER A 1056 -18.75 -43.79 28.01
CA SER A 1056 -19.48 -44.79 27.21
C SER A 1056 -18.82 -45.13 25.87
N VAL A 1057 -17.74 -44.43 25.50
CA VAL A 1057 -16.99 -44.68 24.26
C VAL A 1057 -16.37 -46.08 24.30
N PRO A 1058 -16.64 -46.94 23.29
CA PRO A 1058 -16.14 -48.32 23.28
C PRO A 1058 -14.61 -48.42 23.35
N ASN A 1059 -14.11 -49.47 24.03
CA ASN A 1059 -12.67 -49.75 24.12
C ASN A 1059 -12.03 -50.16 22.78
N THR A 1060 -12.82 -50.42 21.75
CA THR A 1060 -12.37 -50.78 20.38
C THR A 1060 -11.96 -49.57 19.54
N ASN A 1061 -12.05 -48.35 20.08
CA ASN A 1061 -11.65 -47.15 19.35
C ASN A 1061 -10.17 -47.21 18.92
N LYS A 1062 -9.89 -46.88 17.65
CA LYS A 1062 -8.57 -47.01 17.03
C LYS A 1062 -7.49 -46.21 17.76
N ILE A 1063 -7.84 -45.05 18.34
CA ILE A 1063 -6.92 -44.21 19.12
C ILE A 1063 -6.56 -44.86 20.47
N ARG A 1064 -7.51 -45.49 21.15
CA ARG A 1064 -7.21 -46.26 22.38
C ARG A 1064 -6.34 -47.47 22.08
N THR A 1065 -6.54 -48.12 20.93
CA THR A 1065 -5.71 -49.24 20.47
C THR A 1065 -4.28 -48.77 20.13
N LEU A 1066 -4.12 -47.60 19.49
CA LEU A 1066 -2.82 -46.97 19.24
C LEU A 1066 -2.11 -46.51 20.51
N LEU A 1067 -2.84 -45.94 21.48
CA LEU A 1067 -2.28 -45.57 22.79
C LEU A 1067 -1.85 -46.80 23.61
N ALA A 1068 -2.63 -47.88 23.54
CA ALA A 1068 -2.29 -49.17 24.15
C ALA A 1068 -1.06 -49.83 23.49
N GLN A 1069 -0.87 -49.63 22.17
CA GLN A 1069 0.29 -50.14 21.42
C GLN A 1069 1.54 -49.24 21.54
N GLY A 1070 1.39 -47.92 21.68
CA GLY A 1070 2.48 -46.95 21.63
C GLY A 1070 3.03 -46.47 22.97
N ARG A 1071 2.29 -46.63 24.08
CA ARG A 1071 2.77 -46.27 25.44
C ARG A 1071 3.14 -47.46 26.33
N LEU A 1072 2.93 -48.69 25.85
CA LEU A 1072 3.46 -49.91 26.47
C LEU A 1072 4.50 -50.56 25.54
N GLY A 1073 5.73 -50.03 25.56
CA GLY A 1073 6.92 -50.75 25.10
C GLY A 1073 7.78 -49.98 24.09
N ASN A 1074 8.98 -49.58 24.52
CA ASN A 1074 10.20 -49.24 23.77
C ASN A 1074 10.20 -49.52 22.24
N MET A 1075 9.43 -48.75 21.46
CA MET A 1075 9.52 -48.75 20.00
C MET A 1075 9.63 -47.31 19.49
N ILE A 1076 10.72 -47.03 18.78
CA ILE A 1076 10.90 -45.82 17.99
C ILE A 1076 9.88 -45.87 16.86
N ILE A 1077 8.92 -44.96 16.88
CA ILE A 1077 7.91 -44.81 15.81
C ILE A 1077 8.59 -44.02 14.68
N SER A 1078 8.54 -44.52 13.43
CA SER A 1078 9.08 -43.76 12.29
C SER A 1078 8.31 -42.43 12.12
N PRO A 1079 8.93 -41.37 11.58
CA PRO A 1079 8.22 -40.10 11.30
C PRO A 1079 6.96 -40.29 10.46
N SER A 1080 6.96 -41.26 9.54
CA SER A 1080 5.80 -41.64 8.75
C SER A 1080 4.69 -42.30 9.57
N ALA A 1081 5.01 -43.18 10.53
CA ALA A 1081 4.03 -43.80 11.41
C ALA A 1081 3.51 -42.81 12.47
N GLN A 1082 4.35 -41.88 12.91
CA GLN A 1082 3.96 -40.78 13.80
C GLN A 1082 3.06 -39.77 13.06
N PHE A 1083 3.40 -39.44 11.81
CA PHE A 1083 2.54 -38.66 10.92
C PHE A 1083 1.20 -39.36 10.70
N LEU A 1084 1.17 -40.65 10.37
CA LEU A 1084 -0.07 -41.43 10.25
C LEU A 1084 -0.89 -41.45 11.54
N ALA A 1085 -0.25 -41.59 12.70
CA ALA A 1085 -0.93 -41.56 14.00
C ALA A 1085 -1.54 -40.19 14.29
N TYR A 1086 -0.82 -39.10 14.00
CA TYR A 1086 -1.33 -37.73 14.16
C TYR A 1086 -2.40 -37.39 13.12
N SER A 1087 -2.24 -37.81 11.86
CA SER A 1087 -3.28 -37.72 10.84
C SER A 1087 -4.53 -38.49 11.22
N LEU A 1088 -4.40 -39.63 11.92
CA LEU A 1088 -5.56 -40.35 12.45
C LEU A 1088 -6.19 -39.64 13.63
N ILE A 1089 -5.40 -39.03 14.53
CA ILE A 1089 -5.94 -38.20 15.63
C ILE A 1089 -6.73 -37.01 15.09
N GLY A 1090 -6.20 -36.33 14.06
CA GLY A 1090 -6.89 -35.25 13.35
C GLY A 1090 -8.10 -35.73 12.56
N TYR A 1091 -7.99 -36.85 11.85
CA TYR A 1091 -9.12 -37.45 11.15
C TYR A 1091 -10.25 -37.84 12.12
N GLU A 1092 -9.91 -38.46 13.26
CA GLU A 1092 -10.91 -38.84 14.25
C GLU A 1092 -11.53 -37.61 14.91
N SER A 1093 -10.76 -36.54 15.19
CA SER A 1093 -11.32 -35.28 15.74
C SER A 1093 -12.28 -34.56 14.81
N THR A 1094 -12.13 -34.74 13.49
CA THR A 1094 -12.89 -33.96 12.50
C THR A 1094 -13.94 -34.81 11.76
N TYR A 1095 -13.74 -36.11 11.58
CA TYR A 1095 -14.61 -37.01 10.80
C TYR A 1095 -14.79 -38.44 11.35
N GLY A 1096 -14.06 -38.86 12.38
CA GLY A 1096 -14.14 -40.22 12.91
C GLY A 1096 -15.19 -40.41 14.01
N GLU A 1097 -14.98 -41.38 14.91
CA GLU A 1097 -15.87 -41.65 16.05
C GLU A 1097 -15.90 -40.51 17.09
N ALA A 1098 -15.30 -39.35 16.85
CA ALA A 1098 -15.52 -38.14 17.67
C ALA A 1098 -16.97 -37.65 17.66
N ASP A 1099 -17.82 -38.24 16.81
CA ASP A 1099 -19.27 -38.15 16.88
C ASP A 1099 -19.94 -39.28 17.71
N PHE A 1100 -19.23 -39.89 18.66
CA PHE A 1100 -19.89 -40.72 19.68
C PHE A 1100 -20.85 -39.86 20.51
N SER A 1101 -20.54 -38.57 20.64
CA SER A 1101 -21.19 -37.60 21.51
C SER A 1101 -22.42 -36.98 20.86
N ALA A 1102 -22.43 -36.58 19.58
CA ALA A 1102 -23.63 -35.98 19.00
C ALA A 1102 -24.72 -37.03 18.72
N HIS A 1103 -24.35 -38.28 18.36
CA HIS A 1103 -25.28 -39.41 18.37
C HIS A 1103 -25.78 -39.80 19.78
N TYR A 1104 -24.93 -39.76 20.80
CA TYR A 1104 -25.35 -39.98 22.19
C TYR A 1104 -26.30 -38.87 22.67
N LEU A 1105 -25.97 -37.62 22.38
CA LEU A 1105 -26.75 -36.44 22.74
C LEU A 1105 -28.10 -36.44 22.02
N SER A 1106 -28.16 -36.77 20.73
CA SER A 1106 -29.43 -36.82 19.97
C SER A 1106 -30.39 -37.88 20.50
N ARG A 1107 -29.88 -39.06 20.93
CA ARG A 1107 -30.68 -40.09 21.62
C ARG A 1107 -31.10 -39.67 23.03
N LYS A 1108 -30.18 -39.11 23.81
CA LYS A 1108 -30.41 -38.75 25.22
C LYS A 1108 -31.43 -37.61 25.35
N LEU A 1109 -31.39 -36.66 24.43
CA LEU A 1109 -32.26 -35.49 24.41
C LEU A 1109 -33.59 -35.77 23.66
N ASP A 1110 -33.82 -37.02 23.24
CA ASP A 1110 -35.00 -37.50 22.51
C ASP A 1110 -35.34 -36.66 21.26
N ILE A 1111 -34.30 -36.19 20.57
CA ILE A 1111 -34.42 -35.31 19.40
C ILE A 1111 -34.65 -36.15 18.12
N GLY A 1112 -34.49 -37.48 18.21
CA GLY A 1112 -34.79 -38.45 17.15
C GLY A 1112 -33.52 -39.03 16.49
N ASN A 1113 -33.59 -40.30 16.08
CA ASN A 1113 -32.43 -41.03 15.54
C ASN A 1113 -31.99 -40.61 14.12
N ASN A 1114 -32.74 -39.72 13.45
CA ASN A 1114 -32.49 -39.27 12.08
C ASN A 1114 -32.05 -37.80 11.97
N VAL A 1115 -31.69 -37.16 13.09
CA VAL A 1115 -31.18 -35.78 13.11
C VAL A 1115 -29.75 -35.79 12.59
N ASN A 1116 -29.48 -34.96 11.59
CA ASN A 1116 -28.12 -34.79 11.05
C ASN A 1116 -27.25 -34.14 12.13
N GLN A 1117 -26.04 -34.65 12.36
CA GLN A 1117 -25.06 -34.09 13.30
C GLN A 1117 -24.76 -32.59 13.02
N ASN A 1118 -24.96 -32.14 11.77
CA ASN A 1118 -24.78 -30.75 11.35
C ASN A 1118 -26.06 -29.89 11.47
N ASP A 1119 -27.08 -30.35 12.20
CA ASP A 1119 -28.33 -29.59 12.36
C ASP A 1119 -28.14 -28.41 13.33
N SER A 1120 -28.11 -27.20 12.77
CA SER A 1120 -27.98 -25.93 13.50
C SER A 1120 -29.24 -25.52 14.27
N SER A 1121 -30.27 -26.37 14.31
CA SER A 1121 -31.51 -26.11 15.06
C SER A 1121 -31.38 -26.47 16.55
N TYR A 1122 -30.42 -27.33 16.90
CA TYR A 1122 -30.23 -27.89 18.24
C TYR A 1122 -28.90 -27.44 18.85
N HIS A 1123 -28.96 -26.91 20.07
CA HIS A 1123 -27.79 -26.40 20.78
C HIS A 1123 -27.70 -26.99 22.18
N ILE A 1124 -26.49 -27.05 22.71
CA ILE A 1124 -26.13 -27.70 23.96
C ILE A 1124 -25.36 -26.70 24.83
N ARG A 1125 -25.63 -26.71 26.14
CA ARG A 1125 -24.86 -25.96 27.13
C ARG A 1125 -24.32 -26.94 28.16
N PHE A 1126 -23.02 -26.89 28.43
CA PHE A 1126 -22.38 -27.82 29.36
C PHE A 1126 -22.21 -27.18 30.74
N GLY A 1127 -22.88 -27.72 31.76
CA GLY A 1127 -22.91 -27.16 33.11
C GLY A 1127 -23.36 -25.70 33.13
N ASN A 1128 -22.66 -24.87 33.90
CA ASN A 1128 -22.96 -23.43 34.02
C ASN A 1128 -22.07 -22.57 33.10
N THR A 1129 -21.52 -23.12 32.01
CA THR A 1129 -20.71 -22.31 31.06
C THR A 1129 -21.52 -21.16 30.49
N ASN A 1130 -20.91 -20.05 30.14
CA ASN A 1130 -21.58 -18.97 29.41
C ASN A 1130 -21.63 -19.21 27.90
N THR A 1131 -21.14 -20.35 27.40
CA THR A 1131 -21.15 -20.71 25.97
C THR A 1131 -22.18 -21.78 25.67
N ILE A 1132 -22.91 -21.60 24.57
CA ILE A 1132 -23.87 -22.51 23.95
C ILE A 1132 -23.24 -23.01 22.65
N TYR A 1133 -23.26 -24.32 22.42
CA TYR A 1133 -22.63 -24.98 21.28
C TYR A 1133 -23.69 -25.57 20.37
N SER A 1134 -23.52 -25.51 19.05
CA SER A 1134 -24.31 -26.31 18.09
C SER A 1134 -24.20 -27.80 18.43
N LEU A 1135 -25.08 -28.66 17.89
CA LEU A 1135 -24.96 -30.11 18.09
C LEU A 1135 -23.60 -30.66 17.62
N MET A 1136 -23.07 -30.14 16.50
CA MET A 1136 -21.76 -30.47 15.94
C MET A 1136 -20.62 -29.99 16.87
N ASP A 1137 -20.65 -28.72 17.27
CA ASP A 1137 -19.63 -28.14 18.15
C ASP A 1137 -19.66 -28.78 19.54
N ALA A 1138 -20.83 -29.21 20.00
CA ALA A 1138 -20.98 -29.95 21.26
C ALA A 1138 -20.30 -31.33 21.16
N GLY A 1139 -20.29 -31.92 19.97
CA GLY A 1139 -19.48 -33.10 19.66
C GLY A 1139 -17.99 -32.83 19.87
N ASN A 1140 -17.49 -31.73 19.29
CA ASN A 1140 -16.11 -31.24 19.45
C ASN A 1140 -15.76 -30.93 20.91
N PHE A 1141 -16.70 -30.37 21.68
CA PHE A 1141 -16.54 -30.14 23.12
C PHE A 1141 -16.33 -31.46 23.87
N MET A 1142 -17.18 -32.45 23.61
CA MET A 1142 -17.09 -33.76 24.25
C MET A 1142 -15.84 -34.54 23.83
N TRP A 1143 -15.40 -34.40 22.59
CA TRP A 1143 -14.12 -34.93 22.13
C TRP A 1143 -12.93 -34.30 22.86
N GLY A 1144 -12.97 -33.00 23.09
CA GLY A 1144 -12.01 -32.31 23.95
C GLY A 1144 -11.91 -32.97 25.32
N GLY A 1145 -13.05 -33.16 26.00
CA GLY A 1145 -13.11 -33.88 27.27
C GLY A 1145 -12.55 -35.30 27.19
N TRP A 1146 -13.01 -36.09 26.23
CA TRP A 1146 -12.63 -37.48 26.08
C TRP A 1146 -11.14 -37.67 25.76
N SER A 1147 -10.59 -36.89 24.83
CA SER A 1147 -9.16 -36.93 24.48
C SER A 1147 -8.28 -36.62 25.68
N LYS A 1148 -8.70 -35.70 26.56
CA LYS A 1148 -8.02 -35.45 27.83
C LYS A 1148 -8.20 -36.61 28.81
N PHE A 1149 -9.42 -37.17 28.89
CA PHE A 1149 -9.75 -38.31 29.76
C PHE A 1149 -8.90 -39.55 29.46
N ILE A 1150 -8.61 -39.83 28.19
CA ILE A 1150 -7.75 -40.96 27.78
C ILE A 1150 -6.25 -40.67 27.82
N GLY A 1151 -5.85 -39.46 28.23
CA GLY A 1151 -4.45 -39.10 28.45
C GLY A 1151 -3.68 -38.55 27.25
N LEU A 1152 -4.35 -38.05 26.20
CA LEU A 1152 -3.67 -37.32 25.12
C LEU A 1152 -3.19 -35.94 25.58
N LEU A 1153 -1.97 -35.56 25.20
CA LEU A 1153 -1.37 -34.26 25.47
C LEU A 1153 -1.90 -33.20 24.49
N ASN A 1154 -1.84 -31.93 24.90
CA ASN A 1154 -2.39 -30.82 24.09
C ASN A 1154 -1.71 -30.73 22.72
N HIS A 1155 -0.38 -30.88 22.67
CA HIS A 1155 0.35 -30.79 21.40
C HIS A 1155 0.04 -31.97 20.47
N GLU A 1156 -0.28 -33.16 20.99
CA GLU A 1156 -0.64 -34.33 20.16
C GLU A 1156 -1.97 -34.10 19.45
N VAL A 1157 -2.94 -33.49 20.15
CA VAL A 1157 -4.25 -33.14 19.59
C VAL A 1157 -4.12 -31.97 18.61
N SER A 1158 -3.44 -30.88 18.99
CA SER A 1158 -3.25 -29.72 18.11
C SER A 1158 -2.45 -30.06 16.86
N PHE A 1159 -1.39 -30.86 16.99
CA PHE A 1159 -0.61 -31.28 15.84
C PHE A 1159 -1.40 -32.22 14.91
N GLY A 1160 -2.20 -33.13 15.48
CA GLY A 1160 -3.09 -33.98 14.69
C GLY A 1160 -4.09 -33.19 13.87
N VAL A 1161 -4.80 -32.24 14.50
CA VAL A 1161 -5.75 -31.33 13.84
C VAL A 1161 -5.07 -30.53 12.73
N ASN A 1162 -3.95 -29.85 13.02
CA ASN A 1162 -3.22 -29.05 12.02
C ASN A 1162 -2.69 -29.91 10.85
N THR A 1163 -2.23 -31.13 11.15
CA THR A 1163 -1.77 -32.07 10.11
C THR A 1163 -2.92 -32.47 9.20
N TYR A 1164 -4.10 -32.69 9.77
CA TYR A 1164 -5.29 -33.03 9.01
C TYR A 1164 -5.81 -31.84 8.18
N GLU A 1165 -5.86 -30.62 8.73
CA GLU A 1165 -6.21 -29.40 7.99
C GLU A 1165 -5.26 -29.15 6.81
N PHE A 1166 -3.96 -29.35 7.02
CA PHE A 1166 -2.94 -29.24 5.99
C PHE A 1166 -3.21 -30.23 4.84
N LEU A 1167 -3.59 -31.47 5.16
CA LEU A 1167 -3.92 -32.49 4.15
C LEU A 1167 -5.19 -32.17 3.36
N TYR A 1168 -6.09 -31.31 3.86
CA TYR A 1168 -7.37 -31.00 3.24
C TYR A 1168 -7.56 -29.51 2.89
N ASN A 1169 -6.46 -28.77 2.66
CA ASN A 1169 -6.48 -27.36 2.21
C ASN A 1169 -7.33 -26.43 3.11
N GLY A 1170 -7.25 -26.62 4.44
CA GLY A 1170 -7.88 -25.73 5.42
C GLY A 1170 -9.41 -25.70 5.39
N ARG A 1171 -10.05 -26.76 4.88
CA ARG A 1171 -11.53 -26.84 4.74
C ARG A 1171 -12.26 -27.42 5.95
N ALA A 1172 -11.57 -27.82 7.01
CA ALA A 1172 -12.10 -28.81 7.94
C ALA A 1172 -12.45 -28.28 9.34
N ASP A 1173 -11.70 -27.34 9.94
CA ASP A 1173 -12.01 -26.81 11.27
C ASP A 1173 -12.06 -25.27 11.29
N THR A 1174 -13.08 -24.72 11.96
CA THR A 1174 -13.17 -23.29 12.22
C THR A 1174 -12.49 -22.92 13.54
N ASN A 1175 -12.24 -21.62 13.75
CA ASN A 1175 -11.81 -21.13 15.06
C ASN A 1175 -12.80 -21.51 16.20
N ALA A 1176 -14.07 -21.76 15.89
CA ALA A 1176 -15.07 -22.19 16.86
C ALA A 1176 -14.91 -23.65 17.28
N ASP A 1177 -14.54 -24.53 16.36
CA ASP A 1177 -14.27 -25.95 16.62
C ASP A 1177 -13.07 -26.12 17.55
N SER A 1178 -11.99 -25.39 17.24
CA SER A 1178 -10.79 -25.33 18.07
C SER A 1178 -11.08 -24.83 19.50
N ARG A 1179 -11.95 -23.82 19.65
CA ARG A 1179 -12.39 -23.34 20.98
C ARG A 1179 -13.20 -24.40 21.70
N SER A 1180 -14.11 -25.08 21.00
CA SER A 1180 -14.96 -26.11 21.58
C SER A 1180 -14.13 -27.26 22.16
N LEU A 1181 -13.16 -27.76 21.38
CA LEU A 1181 -12.19 -28.77 21.81
C LEU A 1181 -11.42 -28.33 23.07
N SER A 1182 -10.91 -27.11 23.07
CA SER A 1182 -10.17 -26.54 24.22
C SER A 1182 -11.05 -26.41 25.46
N ASN A 1183 -12.29 -25.97 25.30
CA ASN A 1183 -13.22 -25.76 26.38
C ASN A 1183 -13.67 -27.08 27.01
N GLY A 1184 -13.90 -28.12 26.21
CA GLY A 1184 -14.18 -29.46 26.71
C GLY A 1184 -13.05 -30.06 27.54
N ARG A 1185 -11.79 -29.86 27.11
CA ARG A 1185 -10.59 -30.26 27.87
C ARG A 1185 -10.53 -29.55 29.22
N LYS A 1186 -10.84 -28.25 29.26
CA LYS A 1186 -10.87 -27.45 30.50
C LYS A 1186 -12.05 -27.82 31.40
N PHE A 1187 -13.21 -28.13 30.81
CA PHE A 1187 -14.42 -28.49 31.55
C PHE A 1187 -14.25 -29.80 32.32
N LEU A 1188 -13.53 -30.78 31.78
CA LEU A 1188 -13.19 -31.99 32.53
C LEU A 1188 -12.32 -31.69 33.77
N LEU A 1189 -11.45 -30.67 33.69
CA LEU A 1189 -10.50 -30.28 34.73
C LEU A 1189 -11.06 -29.29 35.77
N SER A 1190 -12.24 -28.71 35.53
CA SER A 1190 -12.81 -27.64 36.36
C SER A 1190 -13.59 -28.15 37.58
N LYS A 1191 -13.66 -29.48 37.75
CA LYS A 1191 -14.15 -30.20 38.92
C LYS A 1191 -13.22 -31.36 39.22
#